data_AF-A0A101I3H6-F1
#
_entry.id   AF-A0A101I3H6-F1
#
_cell.length_a   1.000
_cell.length_b   1.000
_cell.length_c   1.000
_cell.angle_alpha   90.00
_cell.angle_beta   90.00
_cell.angle_gamma   90.00
#
_symmetry.space_group_name_H-M   'P 1'
#
loop_
_entity.id
_entity.type
_entity.pdbx_description
1 polymer ?
#
loop_
_entity_poly.entity_id
_entity_poly.type
_entity_poly.pdbx_seq_one_letter_code
_entity_poly.pdbx_strand_id
1 'polypeptide(L)'
;MFFRNLIRLLIIILFCFSIFGNVSLDDYEIIDEKMKNFGLIEKDLNFKKDFSSNDSFLFKLADTLLNSPLLLVQKREFYLDSIVELKFLKDKKNLYENFTNPFDLIDAYTKDVNEILREKIKINVDKSKDILQLIPLLFFEESLSYIYKGRIEQSFGLNIDTNSLKVDSLITYSYFVDPDFDRIKILTDQFKAKITEFFIKGIFYPVDTFLSNGRLFVGDIYSNNYYDEYDFIIDLGGDDKYVNSCGVIYPYTNRVKFIIDFDGNDQYISTDSFKVSFGSINGVTFLYDLSGNDIYITSNFSLGAAFIGYSQLYDISGNDYYRSGFFSQGAAYYGRGELIDLSGNDIYHSSAFSQGFGFVKGCGILVDSSGDDNYTSGTFFKHTPLLENDYLSMSQGFGFGLRPRTCGGIGILADYKGNDNYFSSVFGQGGSYWHSIGLLFDFSGNDYYTSAQYAQGSGIHLSTGGLFDYSGDDSYFSRFGPSQGEGHDFAYGLLIDQKGDDNYTVSGGQGVGLNNSVGILLDKKGNDSYFTREKLANGDVNEARGFSGIGLFIDCEGNDFYSKSGSRDSISWINRYYGFGIDVGFVEEKKEPDTFIVRNDYPIEKIFEISSEWAVRDNFYKVQKARRILLERENESARFILDKKISTDNGLELEAINFFFKNCSDSLKDKIVQKLQKIEDKKTKKNIIYALSQMKYNPSFNVLKESLRNPDYKIKELVVYAIGELDTTVDLTFLIDNFDKGSYRLKVEIVEAMRKHKFDRVEYFVKKIDSENERIVRQAISNYLSEFSSTLRYIQNVGELKNYEEYITIYKLISNKKFKYLIKMNKEYLEKISKIEKDDNTSIKGLKRSIAVLIEKNDN
;
A
#
# COMPACT_ATOMS: atom_id res chain seq x y z
N MET A 1 -10.74 26.32 28.95
CA MET A 1 -9.82 25.38 29.63
C MET A 1 -10.37 23.96 29.70
N PHE A 2 -11.55 23.70 30.29
CA PHE A 2 -12.12 22.34 30.36
C PHE A 2 -12.40 21.74 28.96
N PHE A 3 -12.94 22.54 28.03
CA PHE A 3 -13.20 22.12 26.64
C PHE A 3 -11.91 21.85 25.82
N ARG A 4 -10.84 22.62 26.06
CA ARG A 4 -9.54 22.49 25.35
C ARG A 4 -8.74 21.28 25.86
N ASN A 5 -8.86 20.96 27.15
CA ASN A 5 -8.33 19.73 27.74
C ASN A 5 -9.19 18.50 27.39
N LEU A 6 -10.51 18.66 27.20
CA LEU A 6 -11.39 17.61 26.71
C LEU A 6 -11.07 17.26 25.24
N ILE A 7 -10.73 18.26 24.40
CA ILE A 7 -10.29 18.05 23.01
C ILE A 7 -8.90 17.38 22.98
N ARG A 8 -7.92 17.79 23.80
CA ARG A 8 -6.64 17.08 23.91
C ARG A 8 -6.81 15.64 24.43
N LEU A 9 -7.70 15.42 25.39
CA LEU A 9 -8.00 14.07 25.88
C LEU A 9 -8.77 13.26 24.82
N LEU A 10 -9.67 13.86 24.05
CA LEU A 10 -10.36 13.20 22.94
C LEU A 10 -9.42 12.89 21.79
N ILE A 11 -8.48 13.77 21.44
CA ILE A 11 -7.45 13.54 20.44
C ILE A 11 -6.54 12.41 20.91
N ILE A 12 -6.08 12.42 22.17
CA ILE A 12 -5.27 11.34 22.74
C ILE A 12 -6.06 10.03 22.84
N ILE A 13 -7.35 10.06 23.18
CA ILE A 13 -8.22 8.87 23.21
C ILE A 13 -8.53 8.37 21.80
N LEU A 14 -8.78 9.24 20.83
CA LEU A 14 -8.97 8.89 19.41
C LEU A 14 -7.67 8.32 18.80
N PHE A 15 -6.52 8.88 19.17
CA PHE A 15 -5.18 8.38 18.79
C PHE A 15 -4.82 7.07 19.51
N CYS A 16 -5.30 6.86 20.75
CA CYS A 16 -5.14 5.59 21.47
C CYS A 16 -6.12 4.51 20.99
N PHE A 17 -7.31 4.88 20.50
CA PHE A 17 -8.25 3.93 19.87
C PHE A 17 -7.86 3.60 18.42
N SER A 18 -7.13 4.47 17.71
CA SER A 18 -6.57 4.13 16.38
C SER A 18 -5.35 3.20 16.46
N ILE A 19 -4.60 3.20 17.57
CA ILE A 19 -3.42 2.33 17.77
C ILE A 19 -3.79 0.95 18.38
N PHE A 20 -4.99 0.78 18.96
CA PHE A 20 -5.43 -0.49 19.55
C PHE A 20 -6.78 -0.99 19.03
N GLY A 21 -7.15 -0.60 17.81
CA GLY A 21 -8.32 -1.09 17.10
C GLY A 21 -7.91 -1.94 15.90
N ASN A 22 -8.26 -3.23 15.95
CA ASN A 22 -8.02 -4.30 14.96
C ASN A 22 -6.68 -5.03 15.11
N VAL A 23 -6.72 -6.22 15.72
CA VAL A 23 -5.78 -7.27 15.32
C VAL A 23 -6.25 -7.74 13.94
N SER A 24 -5.79 -7.05 12.91
CA SER A 24 -5.68 -7.61 11.57
C SER A 24 -4.80 -8.85 11.66
N LEU A 25 -5.03 -9.84 10.77
CA LEU A 25 -4.04 -10.90 10.59
C LEU A 25 -2.69 -10.24 10.31
N ASP A 26 -1.67 -10.61 11.09
CA ASP A 26 -0.30 -10.10 10.94
C ASP A 26 0.18 -10.49 9.54
N ASP A 27 0.61 -9.52 8.74
CA ASP A 27 1.08 -9.75 7.37
C ASP A 27 2.20 -10.79 7.33
N TYR A 28 2.99 -10.86 8.40
CA TYR A 28 4.00 -11.91 8.59
C TYR A 28 3.36 -13.30 8.58
N GLU A 29 2.29 -13.50 9.35
CA GLU A 29 1.60 -14.79 9.44
C GLU A 29 0.99 -15.19 8.10
N ILE A 30 0.44 -14.22 7.36
CA ILE A 30 -0.08 -14.43 6.00
C ILE A 30 1.03 -14.94 5.07
N ILE A 31 2.13 -14.19 4.97
CA ILE A 31 3.23 -14.54 4.05
C ILE A 31 3.87 -15.87 4.46
N ASP A 32 4.13 -16.08 5.75
CA ASP A 32 4.74 -17.31 6.28
C ASP A 32 3.86 -18.54 6.05
N GLU A 33 2.55 -18.45 6.27
CA GLU A 33 1.61 -19.54 5.98
C GLU A 33 1.59 -19.88 4.49
N LYS A 34 1.44 -18.86 3.64
CA LYS A 34 1.39 -19.05 2.19
C LYS A 34 2.70 -19.64 1.65
N MET A 35 3.85 -19.20 2.15
CA MET A 35 5.15 -19.79 1.83
C MET A 35 5.24 -21.27 2.22
N LYS A 36 4.81 -21.63 3.44
CA LYS A 36 4.81 -23.01 3.93
C LYS A 36 3.96 -23.95 3.08
N ASN A 37 2.88 -23.46 2.48
CA ASN A 37 2.05 -24.24 1.54
C ASN A 37 2.82 -24.70 0.29
N PHE A 38 3.90 -24.00 -0.07
CA PHE A 38 4.82 -24.39 -1.16
C PHE A 38 6.09 -25.08 -0.66
N GLY A 39 6.15 -25.43 0.62
CA GLY A 39 7.31 -26.08 1.24
C GLY A 39 8.49 -25.15 1.49
N LEU A 40 8.28 -23.84 1.46
CA LEU A 40 9.29 -22.85 1.81
C LEU A 40 9.28 -22.55 3.32
N ILE A 41 10.43 -22.15 3.84
CA ILE A 41 10.61 -21.60 5.18
C ILE A 41 11.27 -20.23 5.09
N GLU A 42 11.17 -19.42 6.16
CA GLU A 42 11.78 -18.08 6.21
C GLU A 42 13.27 -18.06 5.81
N LYS A 43 14.02 -19.12 6.14
CA LYS A 43 15.44 -19.24 5.79
C LYS A 43 15.70 -19.31 4.27
N ASP A 44 14.71 -19.73 3.49
CA ASP A 44 14.83 -19.85 2.03
C ASP A 44 14.79 -18.49 1.34
N LEU A 45 14.28 -17.45 2.01
CA LEU A 45 14.33 -16.09 1.49
C LEU A 45 15.76 -15.52 1.50
N ASN A 46 16.69 -16.14 2.23
CA ASN A 46 18.06 -15.66 2.33
C ASN A 46 18.93 -16.19 1.18
N PHE A 47 19.94 -15.40 0.79
CA PHE A 47 20.93 -15.75 -0.21
C PHE A 47 22.35 -15.61 0.35
N LYS A 48 23.28 -16.39 -0.20
CA LYS A 48 24.68 -16.36 0.22
C LYS A 48 25.30 -15.00 -0.09
N LYS A 49 25.88 -14.37 0.94
CA LYS A 49 26.63 -13.11 0.82
C LYS A 49 28.08 -13.38 1.22
N ASP A 50 29.00 -13.24 0.28
CA ASP A 50 30.43 -13.35 0.55
C ASP A 50 31.01 -11.96 0.83
N PHE A 51 30.87 -11.49 2.07
CA PHE A 51 31.54 -10.28 2.55
C PHE A 51 32.90 -10.62 3.16
N SER A 52 33.85 -9.68 3.11
CA SER A 52 35.07 -9.82 3.91
C SER A 52 34.76 -9.52 5.37
N SER A 53 35.34 -10.27 6.32
CA SER A 53 35.09 -10.13 7.76
C SER A 53 35.54 -8.80 8.37
N ASN A 54 36.23 -7.95 7.59
CA ASN A 54 36.70 -6.62 7.97
C ASN A 54 36.08 -5.50 7.11
N ASP A 55 34.92 -5.75 6.50
CA ASP A 55 34.33 -4.75 5.62
C ASP A 55 33.81 -3.53 6.41
N SER A 56 34.38 -2.37 6.12
CA SER A 56 33.90 -1.06 6.56
C SER A 56 32.46 -0.73 6.06
N PHE A 57 31.87 -1.67 5.32
CA PHE A 57 30.55 -1.69 4.71
C PHE A 57 29.44 -2.28 5.61
N LEU A 58 29.77 -2.74 6.82
CA LEU A 58 28.77 -3.32 7.74
C LEU A 58 27.76 -2.27 8.20
N PHE A 59 26.59 -2.27 7.57
CA PHE A 59 25.37 -1.66 8.08
C PHE A 59 24.49 -2.75 8.71
N LYS A 60 24.60 -2.91 10.04
CA LYS A 60 24.01 -4.03 10.78
C LYS A 60 22.50 -4.19 10.58
N LEU A 61 21.75 -3.08 10.49
CA LEU A 61 20.30 -3.15 10.27
C LEU A 61 20.01 -3.69 8.86
N ALA A 62 20.66 -3.15 7.82
CA ALA A 62 20.54 -3.69 6.47
C ALA A 62 20.92 -5.17 6.43
N ASP A 63 22.03 -5.57 7.05
CA ASP A 63 22.41 -6.99 7.11
C ASP A 63 21.37 -7.86 7.82
N THR A 64 20.75 -7.34 8.88
CA THR A 64 19.70 -8.06 9.62
C THR A 64 18.48 -8.27 8.72
N LEU A 65 17.98 -7.20 8.06
CA LEU A 65 16.84 -7.29 7.15
C LEU A 65 17.17 -8.15 5.92
N LEU A 66 18.38 -8.04 5.38
CA LEU A 66 18.82 -8.88 4.28
C LEU A 66 18.88 -10.36 4.67
N ASN A 67 19.10 -10.69 5.95
CA ASN A 67 19.16 -12.08 6.42
C ASN A 67 17.80 -12.62 6.86
N SER A 68 16.89 -11.72 7.24
CA SER A 68 15.56 -12.01 7.75
C SER A 68 14.57 -10.99 7.17
N PRO A 69 14.24 -11.08 5.87
CA PRO A 69 13.41 -10.08 5.18
C PRO A 69 12.00 -9.93 5.78
N LEU A 70 11.41 -11.02 6.28
CA LEU A 70 10.10 -10.95 6.94
C LEU A 70 10.12 -10.21 8.28
N LEU A 71 11.30 -9.93 8.84
CA LEU A 71 11.42 -9.09 10.04
C LEU A 71 10.92 -7.66 9.76
N LEU A 72 11.17 -7.14 8.56
CA LEU A 72 10.64 -5.83 8.18
C LEU A 72 9.11 -5.88 8.13
N VAL A 73 8.52 -6.91 7.51
CA VAL A 73 7.05 -7.09 7.50
C VAL A 73 6.49 -7.07 8.93
N GLN A 74 7.08 -7.85 9.82
CA GLN A 74 6.60 -8.02 11.21
C GLN A 74 6.81 -6.77 12.10
N LYS A 75 7.87 -6.00 11.85
CA LYS A 75 8.33 -4.94 12.75
C LYS A 75 8.41 -3.55 12.11
N ARG A 76 7.86 -3.35 10.90
CA ARG A 76 7.94 -2.06 10.19
C ARG A 76 7.43 -0.87 10.98
N GLU A 77 6.30 -0.99 11.67
CA GLU A 77 5.76 0.09 12.52
C GLU A 77 6.70 0.38 13.69
N PHE A 78 7.26 -0.66 14.30
CA PHE A 78 8.27 -0.50 15.35
C PHE A 78 9.53 0.19 14.82
N TYR A 79 9.99 -0.16 13.62
CA TYR A 79 11.13 0.50 12.98
C TYR A 79 10.82 1.96 12.66
N LEU A 80 9.66 2.25 12.08
CA LEU A 80 9.20 3.61 11.82
C LEU A 80 9.16 4.42 13.13
N ASP A 81 8.44 3.94 14.14
CA ASP A 81 8.32 4.59 15.45
C ASP A 81 9.68 4.79 16.13
N SER A 82 10.58 3.81 16.03
CA SER A 82 11.90 3.87 16.66
C SER A 82 12.85 4.80 15.91
N ILE A 83 12.74 4.88 14.58
CA ILE A 83 13.60 5.72 13.77
C ILE A 83 13.11 7.16 13.80
N VAL A 84 11.81 7.42 13.68
CA VAL A 84 11.20 8.76 13.73
C VAL A 84 11.14 9.30 15.17
N GLU A 85 11.14 8.41 16.17
CA GLU A 85 11.13 8.72 17.62
C GLU A 85 9.87 9.47 18.12
N LEU A 86 8.67 8.94 17.88
CA LEU A 86 7.42 9.54 18.39
C LEU A 86 7.11 9.21 19.88
N LYS A 87 7.78 8.23 20.51
CA LYS A 87 7.32 7.65 21.81
C LYS A 87 8.29 7.72 22.99
N PHE A 88 9.59 7.98 22.82
CA PHE A 88 10.60 7.79 23.87
C PHE A 88 10.84 8.97 24.84
N LEU A 89 10.12 10.08 24.70
CA LEU A 89 10.29 11.23 25.60
C LEU A 89 9.59 11.09 26.95
N LYS A 90 8.66 10.14 27.12
CA LYS A 90 7.80 10.06 28.32
C LYS A 90 8.52 9.67 29.62
N ASP A 91 9.66 8.99 29.54
CA ASP A 91 10.33 8.42 30.73
C ASP A 91 11.63 9.13 31.13
N LYS A 92 12.06 10.17 30.40
CA LYS A 92 13.29 10.92 30.72
C LYS A 92 12.96 12.24 31.43
N LYS A 93 13.65 12.51 32.53
CA LYS A 93 13.59 13.80 33.24
C LYS A 93 13.93 14.94 32.26
N ASN A 94 13.06 15.93 32.13
CA ASN A 94 13.32 17.12 31.31
C ASN A 94 14.45 17.94 31.93
N LEU A 95 15.55 18.13 31.20
CA LEU A 95 16.74 18.82 31.68
C LEU A 95 16.50 20.32 31.86
N TYR A 96 15.60 20.88 31.05
CA TYR A 96 15.37 22.30 30.88
C TYR A 96 14.13 22.83 31.64
N GLU A 97 13.39 21.95 32.32
CA GLU A 97 12.11 22.27 32.97
C GLU A 97 12.21 23.42 33.99
N ASN A 98 13.30 23.47 34.75
CA ASN A 98 13.50 24.43 35.85
C ASN A 98 14.04 25.79 35.42
N PHE A 99 14.35 26.00 34.14
CA PHE A 99 14.79 27.32 33.67
C PHE A 99 13.63 28.32 33.74
N THR A 100 13.91 29.52 34.22
CA THR A 100 12.95 30.63 34.31
C THR A 100 13.29 31.79 33.38
N ASN A 101 14.46 31.76 32.75
CA ASN A 101 14.94 32.79 31.83
C ASN A 101 15.22 32.13 30.46
N PRO A 102 14.66 32.65 29.34
CA PRO A 102 14.86 32.08 28.01
C PRO A 102 16.29 32.20 27.50
N PHE A 103 17.01 33.29 27.82
CA PHE A 103 18.38 33.49 27.36
C PHE A 103 19.36 32.50 28.01
N ASP A 104 19.21 32.26 29.32
CA ASP A 104 19.99 31.26 30.06
C ASP A 104 19.71 29.84 29.53
N LEU A 105 18.45 29.57 29.15
CA LEU A 105 18.05 28.31 28.55
C LEU A 105 18.74 28.09 27.18
N ILE A 106 18.76 29.10 26.31
CA ILE A 106 19.42 29.02 24.99
C ILE A 106 20.92 28.78 25.16
N ASP A 107 21.57 29.48 26.09
CA ASP A 107 22.98 29.26 26.40
C ASP A 107 23.25 27.85 26.93
N ALA A 108 22.40 27.33 27.82
CA ALA A 108 22.51 25.96 28.33
C ALA A 108 22.31 24.93 27.21
N TYR A 109 21.26 25.05 26.40
CA TYR A 109 20.97 24.14 25.30
C TYR A 109 22.10 24.10 24.28
N THR A 110 22.55 25.25 23.81
CA THR A 110 23.64 25.34 22.82
C THR A 110 24.95 24.81 23.38
N LYS A 111 25.22 25.00 24.67
CA LYS A 111 26.38 24.41 25.35
C LYS A 111 26.29 22.89 25.39
N ASP A 112 25.17 22.33 25.85
CA ASP A 112 24.97 20.89 26.00
C ASP A 112 25.08 20.17 24.64
N VAL A 113 24.49 20.74 23.58
CA VAL A 113 24.64 20.22 22.21
C VAL A 113 26.09 20.31 21.74
N ASN A 114 26.76 21.45 21.96
CA ASN A 114 28.18 21.59 21.59
C ASN A 114 29.09 20.60 22.32
N GLU A 115 28.80 20.26 23.58
CA GLU A 115 29.54 19.25 24.34
C GLU A 115 29.39 17.87 23.68
N ILE A 116 28.16 17.45 23.34
CA ILE A 116 27.90 16.18 22.63
C ILE A 116 28.65 16.12 21.30
N LEU A 117 28.56 17.19 20.50
CA LEU A 117 29.23 17.28 19.20
C LEU A 117 30.77 17.21 19.34
N ARG A 118 31.34 17.72 20.44
CA ARG A 118 32.79 17.66 20.70
C ARG A 118 33.26 16.30 21.22
N GLU A 119 32.43 15.59 22.00
CA GLU A 119 32.76 14.26 22.53
C GLU A 119 33.03 13.23 21.42
N LYS A 120 32.31 13.34 20.30
CA LYS A 120 32.21 12.27 19.31
C LYS A 120 32.90 12.51 17.98
N ILE A 121 33.30 13.75 17.67
CA ILE A 121 34.04 14.03 16.44
C ILE A 121 35.55 13.91 16.63
N LYS A 122 36.22 13.21 15.70
CA LYS A 122 37.70 13.07 15.67
C LYS A 122 38.33 13.75 14.47
N ILE A 123 37.64 14.74 13.91
CA ILE A 123 38.07 15.53 12.74
C ILE A 123 38.51 16.92 13.21
N ASN A 124 39.67 17.38 12.75
CA ASN A 124 40.15 18.73 13.03
C ASN A 124 39.52 19.76 12.07
N VAL A 125 39.76 21.05 12.33
CA VAL A 125 39.21 22.17 11.54
C VAL A 125 39.61 22.06 10.06
N ASP A 126 40.86 21.73 9.76
CA ASP A 126 41.36 21.66 8.38
C ASP A 126 40.65 20.55 7.58
N LYS A 127 40.54 19.35 8.14
CA LYS A 127 39.81 18.25 7.51
C LYS A 127 38.32 18.55 7.32
N SER A 128 37.71 19.34 8.20
CA SER A 128 36.31 19.77 8.05
C SER A 128 36.13 20.63 6.80
N LYS A 129 37.09 21.50 6.49
CA LYS A 129 37.09 22.30 5.26
C LYS A 129 37.26 21.43 4.01
N ASP A 130 38.11 20.40 4.09
CA ASP A 130 38.30 19.46 2.98
C ASP A 130 37.02 18.71 2.63
N ILE A 131 36.24 18.28 3.64
CA ILE A 131 34.98 17.54 3.43
C ILE A 131 33.98 18.35 2.60
N LEU A 132 33.76 19.64 2.92
CA LEU A 132 32.81 20.50 2.19
C LEU A 132 33.13 20.56 0.70
N GLN A 133 34.42 20.57 0.37
CA GLN A 133 34.90 20.66 -1.00
C GLN A 133 34.68 19.36 -1.79
N LEU A 134 34.51 18.22 -1.11
CA LEU A 134 34.32 16.91 -1.73
C LEU A 134 32.86 16.55 -1.91
N ILE A 135 31.93 17.30 -1.30
CA ILE A 135 30.49 17.06 -1.44
C ILE A 135 30.06 16.98 -2.92
N PRO A 136 30.45 17.89 -3.83
CA PRO A 136 30.01 17.81 -5.22
C PRO A 136 30.42 16.52 -5.94
N LEU A 137 31.57 15.93 -5.57
CA LEU A 137 32.12 14.72 -6.19
C LEU A 137 31.26 13.48 -5.94
N LEU A 138 30.34 13.53 -4.97
CA LEU A 138 29.41 12.43 -4.68
C LEU A 138 28.23 12.38 -5.64
N PHE A 139 27.85 13.52 -6.24
CA PHE A 139 26.57 13.66 -6.93
C PHE A 139 26.71 13.96 -8.42
N PHE A 140 27.83 14.56 -8.84
CA PHE A 140 27.99 15.08 -10.19
C PHE A 140 29.08 14.39 -10.99
N GLU A 141 28.84 14.22 -12.28
CA GLU A 141 29.90 13.93 -13.24
C GLU A 141 31.00 15.00 -13.16
N GLU A 142 32.21 14.63 -13.58
CA GLU A 142 33.42 15.42 -13.38
C GLU A 142 33.27 16.88 -13.85
N SER A 143 32.67 17.14 -15.00
CA SER A 143 32.46 18.50 -15.54
C SER A 143 31.55 19.37 -14.67
N LEU A 144 30.43 18.82 -14.20
CA LEU A 144 29.49 19.49 -13.30
C LEU A 144 30.08 19.64 -11.89
N SER A 145 30.78 18.61 -11.42
CA SER A 145 31.53 18.62 -10.15
C SER A 145 32.46 19.83 -10.06
N TYR A 146 33.22 20.14 -11.11
CA TYR A 146 34.11 21.31 -11.11
C TYR A 146 33.35 22.64 -11.05
N ILE A 147 32.19 22.75 -11.70
CA ILE A 147 31.36 23.97 -11.64
C ILE A 147 30.85 24.21 -10.22
N TYR A 148 30.31 23.17 -9.58
CA TYR A 148 29.82 23.27 -8.20
C TYR A 148 30.95 23.49 -7.21
N LYS A 149 32.11 22.86 -7.43
CA LYS A 149 33.33 23.13 -6.66
C LYS A 149 33.73 24.60 -6.75
N GLY A 150 33.76 25.19 -7.95
CA GLY A 150 34.03 26.62 -8.14
C GLY A 150 32.99 27.53 -7.47
N ARG A 151 31.72 27.13 -7.40
CA ARG A 151 30.71 27.86 -6.62
C ARG A 151 30.99 27.82 -5.13
N ILE A 152 31.34 26.65 -4.58
CA ILE A 152 31.77 26.51 -3.18
C ILE A 152 33.02 27.37 -2.90
N GLU A 153 34.00 27.38 -3.79
CA GLU A 153 35.19 28.24 -3.70
C GLU A 153 34.82 29.72 -3.62
N GLN A 154 33.92 30.19 -4.49
CA GLN A 154 33.44 31.57 -4.51
C GLN A 154 32.65 31.91 -3.24
N SER A 155 31.78 31.02 -2.78
CA SER A 155 30.94 31.25 -1.60
C SER A 155 31.75 31.30 -0.30
N PHE A 156 32.88 30.59 -0.20
CA PHE A 156 33.66 30.49 1.05
C PHE A 156 35.09 31.06 0.98
N GLY A 157 35.50 31.61 -0.17
CA GLY A 157 36.82 32.21 -0.37
C GLY A 157 37.98 31.20 -0.23
N LEU A 158 37.79 29.97 -0.72
CA LEU A 158 38.76 28.87 -0.55
C LEU A 158 39.63 28.66 -1.78
N ASN A 159 40.85 28.19 -1.56
CA ASN A 159 41.80 27.81 -2.61
C ASN A 159 42.01 26.29 -2.51
N ILE A 160 41.49 25.52 -3.48
CA ILE A 160 41.38 24.07 -3.35
C ILE A 160 42.53 23.34 -4.06
N ASP A 161 43.11 22.34 -3.39
CA ASP A 161 43.96 21.34 -4.03
C ASP A 161 43.10 20.38 -4.88
N THR A 162 43.17 20.54 -6.20
CA THR A 162 42.43 19.73 -7.17
C THR A 162 43.06 18.37 -7.47
N ASN A 163 44.29 18.11 -7.00
CA ASN A 163 45.05 16.94 -7.41
C ASN A 163 45.10 15.80 -6.36
N SER A 164 44.81 16.07 -5.08
CA SER A 164 45.06 15.11 -3.99
C SER A 164 43.81 14.48 -3.36
N LEU A 165 42.62 15.08 -3.48
CA LEU A 165 41.42 14.63 -2.77
C LEU A 165 40.47 13.82 -3.67
N LYS A 166 39.99 12.67 -3.16
CA LYS A 166 39.09 11.73 -3.87
C LYS A 166 37.87 11.39 -3.00
N VAL A 167 36.84 10.79 -3.61
CA VAL A 167 35.67 10.23 -2.89
C VAL A 167 36.08 9.29 -1.76
N ASP A 168 37.15 8.50 -1.95
CA ASP A 168 37.67 7.59 -0.92
C ASP A 168 38.22 8.33 0.30
N SER A 169 38.76 9.54 0.11
CA SER A 169 39.20 10.43 1.20
C SER A 169 38.00 10.87 2.03
N LEU A 170 36.91 11.27 1.38
CA LEU A 170 35.67 11.68 2.04
C LEU A 170 35.08 10.54 2.89
N ILE A 171 34.95 9.34 2.32
CA ILE A 171 34.46 8.15 3.04
C ILE A 171 35.37 7.86 4.25
N THR A 172 36.69 7.92 4.07
CA THR A 172 37.67 7.73 5.15
C THR A 172 37.46 8.76 6.27
N TYR A 173 37.20 10.02 5.92
CA TYR A 173 36.98 11.07 6.90
C TYR A 173 35.67 10.89 7.65
N SER A 174 34.59 10.53 6.97
CA SER A 174 33.28 10.32 7.59
C SER A 174 33.29 9.23 8.68
N TYR A 175 34.20 8.23 8.63
CA TYR A 175 34.37 7.26 9.72
C TYR A 175 34.78 7.87 11.07
N PHE A 176 35.34 9.08 11.07
CA PHE A 176 35.75 9.77 12.29
C PHE A 176 34.62 10.60 12.92
N VAL A 177 33.38 10.42 12.44
CA VAL A 177 32.19 11.14 12.92
C VAL A 177 31.13 10.13 13.34
N ASP A 178 30.78 10.15 14.62
CA ASP A 178 29.76 9.28 15.24
C ASP A 178 28.93 10.05 16.29
N PRO A 179 28.28 11.17 15.91
CA PRO A 179 27.51 11.99 16.84
C PRO A 179 26.25 11.25 17.31
N ASP A 180 25.92 11.44 18.58
CA ASP A 180 24.72 10.87 19.22
C ASP A 180 23.49 11.73 18.89
N PHE A 181 22.98 11.57 17.66
CA PHE A 181 21.87 12.38 17.16
C PHE A 181 20.57 12.19 17.95
N ASP A 182 20.34 11.00 18.51
CA ASP A 182 19.16 10.73 19.34
C ASP A 182 19.22 11.56 20.64
N ARG A 183 20.40 11.65 21.29
CA ARG A 183 20.58 12.54 22.44
C ARG A 183 20.37 14.00 22.07
N ILE A 184 20.86 14.44 20.91
CA ILE A 184 20.65 15.82 20.43
C ILE A 184 19.17 16.08 20.20
N LYS A 185 18.47 15.21 19.46
CA LYS A 185 17.03 15.33 19.17
C LYS A 185 16.21 15.43 20.45
N ILE A 186 16.49 14.58 21.45
CA ILE A 186 15.82 14.63 22.75
C ILE A 186 16.00 16.00 23.43
N LEU A 187 17.21 16.57 23.41
CA LEU A 187 17.45 17.90 23.96
C LEU A 187 16.73 18.97 23.15
N THR A 188 16.73 18.88 21.83
CA THR A 188 16.00 19.81 20.94
C THR A 188 14.51 19.80 21.23
N ASP A 189 13.90 18.63 21.39
CA ASP A 189 12.47 18.50 21.70
C ASP A 189 12.13 19.06 23.10
N GLN A 190 12.98 18.82 24.10
CA GLN A 190 12.83 19.42 25.43
C GLN A 190 13.00 20.95 25.40
N PHE A 191 13.94 21.45 24.60
CA PHE A 191 14.19 22.88 24.41
C PHE A 191 13.00 23.56 23.72
N LYS A 192 12.52 23.02 22.59
CA LYS A 192 11.33 23.51 21.88
C LYS A 192 10.13 23.63 22.81
N ALA A 193 9.82 22.57 23.55
CA ALA A 193 8.71 22.57 24.51
C ALA A 193 8.82 23.68 25.56
N LYS A 194 10.04 23.95 26.06
CA LYS A 194 10.27 24.99 27.07
C LYS A 194 10.24 26.40 26.48
N ILE A 195 10.76 26.60 25.27
CA ILE A 195 10.70 27.88 24.56
C ILE A 195 9.25 28.25 24.22
N THR A 196 8.45 27.30 23.73
CA THR A 196 7.01 27.52 23.52
C THR A 196 6.28 27.89 24.82
N GLU A 197 6.65 27.30 25.96
CA GLU A 197 6.09 27.71 27.27
C GLU A 197 6.40 29.18 27.59
N PHE A 198 7.62 29.65 27.31
CA PHE A 198 8.02 31.04 27.52
C PHE A 198 7.28 32.01 26.59
N PHE A 199 7.06 31.63 25.34
CA PHE A 199 6.24 32.39 24.39
C PHE A 199 4.80 32.54 24.89
N ILE A 200 4.15 31.44 25.26
CA ILE A 200 2.77 31.46 25.79
C ILE A 200 2.65 32.34 27.05
N LYS A 201 3.71 32.43 27.85
CA LYS A 201 3.76 33.28 29.06
C LYS A 201 4.08 34.75 28.76
N GLY A 202 4.37 35.12 27.51
CA GLY A 202 4.71 36.48 27.10
C GLY A 202 6.04 36.96 27.69
N ILE A 203 7.03 36.07 27.81
CA ILE A 203 8.33 36.41 28.42
C ILE A 203 9.28 37.06 27.41
N PHE A 204 9.13 36.77 26.12
CA PHE A 204 9.96 37.34 25.07
C PHE A 204 9.64 38.82 24.82
N TYR A 205 10.67 39.55 24.40
CA TYR A 205 10.58 40.92 23.92
C TYR A 205 11.61 41.10 22.81
N PRO A 206 11.36 42.00 21.84
CA PRO A 206 12.26 42.19 20.71
C PRO A 206 13.65 42.61 21.18
N VAL A 207 14.69 41.89 20.76
CA VAL A 207 16.07 42.15 21.17
C VAL A 207 17.07 41.56 20.19
N ASP A 208 18.14 42.31 19.92
CA ASP A 208 19.32 41.84 19.21
C ASP A 208 20.49 41.81 20.20
N THR A 209 21.03 40.62 20.49
CA THR A 209 22.03 40.44 21.54
C THR A 209 23.00 39.31 21.24
N PHE A 210 24.10 39.26 21.99
CA PHE A 210 25.09 38.20 21.91
C PHE A 210 24.98 37.31 23.15
N LEU A 211 24.79 36.02 22.91
CA LEU A 211 24.88 34.96 23.90
C LEU A 211 26.28 34.33 23.87
N SER A 212 26.54 33.39 24.78
CA SER A 212 27.86 32.76 24.90
C SER A 212 28.29 32.00 23.64
N ASN A 213 27.33 31.49 22.86
CA ASN A 213 27.57 30.65 21.68
C ASN A 213 27.03 31.23 20.35
N GLY A 214 26.66 32.51 20.30
CA GLY A 214 26.19 33.13 19.05
C GLY A 214 25.35 34.38 19.24
N ARG A 215 25.04 35.06 18.14
CA ARG A 215 24.11 36.20 18.10
C ARG A 215 22.67 35.70 18.06
N LEU A 216 21.85 36.17 18.99
CA LEU A 216 20.41 35.93 19.06
C LEU A 216 19.68 37.19 18.60
N PHE A 217 18.69 36.98 17.74
CA PHE A 217 17.65 37.97 17.46
C PHE A 217 16.29 37.45 17.91
N VAL A 218 15.53 38.30 18.61
CA VAL A 218 14.13 38.08 18.93
C VAL A 218 13.31 39.11 18.16
N GLY A 219 12.46 38.66 17.26
CA GLY A 219 11.53 39.47 16.45
C GLY A 219 10.40 40.08 17.27
N ASP A 220 9.60 40.93 16.62
CA ASP A 220 8.35 41.43 17.19
C ASP A 220 7.13 40.66 16.65
N ILE A 221 5.93 41.25 16.72
CA ILE A 221 4.68 40.61 16.26
C ILE A 221 4.24 41.15 14.88
N TYR A 222 5.16 41.77 14.16
CA TYR A 222 4.94 42.37 12.86
C TYR A 222 5.92 41.78 11.86
N SER A 223 5.58 41.83 10.57
CA SER A 223 6.47 41.40 9.50
C SER A 223 7.87 42.04 9.56
N ASN A 224 8.86 41.19 9.77
CA ASN A 224 10.30 41.42 9.82
C ASN A 224 10.96 40.88 8.54
N ASN A 225 12.18 41.35 8.27
CA ASN A 225 13.00 40.82 7.18
C ASN A 225 14.41 40.50 7.69
N TYR A 226 14.77 39.23 7.62
CA TYR A 226 16.03 38.69 8.10
C TYR A 226 17.01 38.50 6.95
N TYR A 227 17.96 39.42 6.82
CA TYR A 227 19.05 39.37 5.83
C TYR A 227 20.42 39.06 6.45
N ASP A 228 20.57 39.20 7.76
CA ASP A 228 21.83 39.03 8.49
C ASP A 228 22.03 37.56 8.89
N GLU A 229 23.30 37.11 8.98
CA GLU A 229 23.61 35.79 9.55
C GLU A 229 23.50 35.80 11.08
N TYR A 230 22.28 35.73 11.59
CA TYR A 230 22.01 35.37 12.97
C TYR A 230 22.35 33.89 13.22
N ASP A 231 22.75 33.57 14.45
CA ASP A 231 22.91 32.17 14.87
C ASP A 231 21.57 31.63 15.37
N PHE A 232 20.82 32.45 16.09
CA PHE A 232 19.54 32.10 16.67
C PHE A 232 18.51 33.18 16.31
N ILE A 233 17.36 32.77 15.77
CA ILE A 233 16.21 33.65 15.55
C ILE A 233 15.02 33.07 16.31
N ILE A 234 14.32 33.94 17.05
CA ILE A 234 13.01 33.66 17.64
C ILE A 234 12.08 34.78 17.18
N ASP A 235 11.22 34.52 16.21
CA ASP A 235 10.18 35.46 15.80
C ASP A 235 8.90 35.22 16.61
N LEU A 236 8.20 36.28 17.00
CA LEU A 236 6.99 36.23 17.80
C LEU A 236 5.72 36.33 16.94
N GLY A 237 5.85 36.74 15.68
CA GLY A 237 4.91 36.54 14.60
C GLY A 237 4.85 37.69 13.58
N GLY A 238 4.01 37.53 12.57
CA GLY A 238 3.89 38.42 11.41
C GLY A 238 4.25 37.68 10.13
N ASP A 239 3.91 38.22 8.95
CA ASP A 239 4.31 37.56 7.69
C ASP A 239 5.78 37.89 7.39
N ASP A 240 6.69 37.00 7.77
CA ASP A 240 8.12 37.21 7.85
C ASP A 240 8.89 36.75 6.62
N LYS A 241 10.10 37.29 6.46
CA LYS A 241 10.99 36.90 5.37
C LYS A 241 12.38 36.56 5.86
N TYR A 242 12.75 35.30 5.69
CA TYR A 242 14.03 34.72 6.04
C TYR A 242 14.88 34.50 4.80
N VAL A 243 15.92 35.32 4.60
CA VAL A 243 16.80 35.23 3.43
C VAL A 243 18.14 34.65 3.82
N ASN A 244 18.53 33.54 3.18
CA ASN A 244 19.85 32.88 3.36
C ASN A 244 20.21 32.56 4.85
N SER A 245 19.20 32.38 5.70
CA SER A 245 19.34 32.16 7.14
C SER A 245 19.39 30.67 7.52
N CYS A 246 19.78 30.36 8.75
CA CYS A 246 19.72 29.01 9.35
C CYS A 246 20.42 27.88 8.56
N GLY A 247 21.67 28.11 8.14
CA GLY A 247 22.56 27.06 7.61
C GLY A 247 23.81 26.93 8.47
N VAL A 248 24.13 25.72 8.92
CA VAL A 248 25.40 25.42 9.61
C VAL A 248 26.39 24.85 8.62
N ILE A 249 27.51 25.55 8.49
CA ILE A 249 28.64 25.25 7.62
C ILE A 249 29.90 25.32 8.47
N TYR A 250 30.15 24.29 9.29
CA TYR A 250 31.33 24.27 10.16
C TYR A 250 32.61 24.01 9.32
N PRO A 251 33.73 24.71 9.56
CA PRO A 251 34.01 25.63 10.69
C PRO A 251 33.75 27.12 10.41
N TYR A 252 33.05 27.48 9.34
CA TYR A 252 32.82 28.88 8.95
C TYR A 252 31.72 29.56 9.77
N THR A 253 30.84 28.77 10.38
CA THR A 253 29.72 29.23 11.21
C THR A 253 29.69 28.46 12.52
N ASN A 254 28.87 28.93 13.48
CA ASN A 254 28.63 28.19 14.72
C ASN A 254 28.04 26.79 14.45
N ARG A 255 28.33 25.84 15.34
CA ARG A 255 27.86 24.45 15.19
C ARG A 255 26.36 24.28 15.45
N VAL A 256 25.72 25.26 16.07
CA VAL A 256 24.29 25.24 16.36
C VAL A 256 23.71 26.52 15.80
N LYS A 257 22.68 26.41 14.97
CA LYS A 257 21.85 27.53 14.55
C LYS A 257 20.37 27.11 14.54
N PHE A 258 19.46 28.05 14.76
CA PHE A 258 18.04 27.76 14.62
C PHE A 258 17.19 28.98 14.30
N ILE A 259 16.00 28.70 13.74
CA ILE A 259 14.87 29.63 13.65
C ILE A 259 13.71 29.00 14.40
N ILE A 260 13.01 29.81 15.19
CA ILE A 260 11.71 29.49 15.76
C ILE A 260 10.79 30.63 15.33
N ASP A 261 9.80 30.32 14.50
CA ASP A 261 8.70 31.23 14.16
C ASP A 261 7.44 30.76 14.88
N PHE A 262 6.67 31.69 15.46
CA PHE A 262 5.49 31.36 16.24
C PHE A 262 4.16 31.56 15.52
N ASP A 263 4.07 32.40 14.49
CA ASP A 263 2.80 32.77 13.81
C ASP A 263 3.06 33.65 12.57
N GLY A 264 2.62 33.28 11.36
CA GLY A 264 2.84 34.15 10.19
C GLY A 264 2.60 33.42 8.88
N ASN A 265 2.43 34.09 7.74
CA ASN A 265 2.60 33.43 6.44
C ASN A 265 3.97 33.84 5.87
N ASP A 266 4.95 32.98 6.07
CA ASP A 266 6.35 33.31 6.03
C ASP A 266 7.03 32.86 4.74
N GLN A 267 8.17 33.49 4.47
CA GLN A 267 8.96 33.24 3.28
C GLN A 267 10.40 32.89 3.65
N TYR A 268 10.73 31.61 3.49
CA TYR A 268 12.07 31.08 3.66
C TYR A 268 12.76 30.96 2.30
N ILE A 269 13.59 31.94 1.95
CA ILE A 269 14.13 32.11 0.59
C ILE A 269 15.65 31.99 0.57
N SER A 270 16.17 31.13 -0.30
CA SER A 270 17.60 31.06 -0.60
C SER A 270 17.88 30.67 -2.05
N THR A 271 18.78 31.40 -2.70
CA THR A 271 19.41 30.96 -3.96
C THR A 271 20.71 30.20 -3.74
N ASP A 272 21.25 30.30 -2.52
CA ASP A 272 22.54 29.73 -2.15
C ASP A 272 22.37 28.32 -1.58
N SER A 273 23.32 27.44 -1.87
CA SER A 273 23.37 26.11 -1.27
C SER A 273 23.74 26.19 0.21
N PHE A 274 23.37 25.16 0.98
CA PHE A 274 23.74 25.00 2.41
C PHE A 274 23.07 26.02 3.35
N LYS A 275 21.91 26.53 2.95
CA LYS A 275 21.10 27.52 3.68
C LYS A 275 19.70 26.95 3.96
N VAL A 276 19.02 27.55 4.94
CA VAL A 276 17.64 27.24 5.36
C VAL A 276 17.47 25.78 5.79
N SER A 277 17.61 25.53 7.09
CA SER A 277 17.51 24.21 7.71
C SER A 277 18.49 23.21 7.09
N PHE A 278 19.79 23.52 7.17
CA PHE A 278 20.86 22.63 6.72
C PHE A 278 21.94 22.44 7.79
N GLY A 279 22.12 21.18 8.20
CA GLY A 279 23.09 20.78 9.21
C GLY A 279 24.30 20.13 8.58
N SER A 280 25.46 20.80 8.57
CA SER A 280 26.68 20.21 8.01
C SER A 280 27.85 20.13 8.97
N ILE A 281 28.59 19.04 8.83
CA ILE A 281 29.88 18.74 9.46
C ILE A 281 29.87 19.06 10.96
N ASN A 282 29.30 18.15 11.73
CA ASN A 282 29.11 18.30 13.17
C ASN A 282 28.27 19.53 13.53
N GLY A 283 27.35 19.88 12.63
CA GLY A 283 26.41 20.96 12.77
C GLY A 283 25.02 20.45 13.14
N VAL A 284 24.30 21.26 13.91
CA VAL A 284 22.92 21.06 14.32
C VAL A 284 22.12 22.28 13.86
N THR A 285 21.12 22.06 13.03
CA THR A 285 20.13 23.08 12.68
C THR A 285 18.73 22.61 13.01
N PHE A 286 17.88 23.54 13.41
CA PHE A 286 16.46 23.32 13.27
C PHE A 286 15.73 24.61 12.87
N LEU A 287 14.68 24.43 12.08
CA LEU A 287 13.69 25.45 11.75
C LEU A 287 12.38 24.92 12.33
N TYR A 288 11.79 25.67 13.25
CA TYR A 288 10.54 25.31 13.89
C TYR A 288 9.53 26.40 13.60
N ASP A 289 8.62 26.11 12.66
CA ASP A 289 7.48 26.95 12.32
C ASP A 289 6.24 26.39 13.03
N LEU A 290 5.39 27.25 13.56
CA LEU A 290 4.25 26.84 14.38
C LEU A 290 2.89 27.10 13.74
N SER A 291 2.79 28.02 12.78
CA SER A 291 1.55 28.24 12.05
C SER A 291 1.72 29.23 10.93
N GLY A 292 1.16 28.89 9.77
CA GLY A 292 1.19 29.79 8.63
C GLY A 292 0.55 29.23 7.38
N ASN A 293 0.90 29.80 6.23
CA ASN A 293 0.84 29.13 4.94
C ASN A 293 2.11 29.60 4.24
N ASP A 294 3.14 28.78 4.35
CA ASP A 294 4.52 29.21 4.27
C ASP A 294 5.15 28.81 2.96
N ILE A 295 6.10 29.63 2.53
CA ILE A 295 6.78 29.48 1.26
C ILE A 295 8.25 29.21 1.50
N TYR A 296 8.66 27.97 1.26
CA TYR A 296 10.03 27.52 1.36
C TYR A 296 10.64 27.39 -0.05
N ILE A 297 11.32 28.43 -0.53
CA ILE A 297 11.97 28.42 -1.85
C ILE A 297 13.49 28.46 -1.66
N THR A 298 14.12 27.29 -1.78
CA THR A 298 15.53 27.12 -1.49
C THR A 298 16.31 26.47 -2.64
N SER A 299 17.63 26.51 -2.54
CA SER A 299 18.55 25.86 -3.48
C SER A 299 18.85 24.43 -3.01
N ASN A 300 20.07 23.96 -3.21
CA ASN A 300 20.52 22.62 -2.83
C ASN A 300 20.94 22.56 -1.36
N PHE A 301 20.96 21.37 -0.75
CA PHE A 301 21.39 21.20 0.65
C PHE A 301 20.60 22.08 1.62
N SER A 302 19.31 21.80 1.75
CA SER A 302 18.34 22.64 2.48
C SER A 302 17.15 21.84 3.01
N LEU A 303 16.24 22.49 3.75
CA LEU A 303 14.95 21.97 4.21
C LEU A 303 15.09 20.63 4.97
N GLY A 304 15.74 20.68 6.13
CA GLY A 304 15.94 19.49 6.96
C GLY A 304 17.06 18.57 6.46
N ALA A 305 17.88 18.99 5.48
CA ALA A 305 18.97 18.15 4.99
C ALA A 305 20.20 18.17 5.92
N ALA A 306 20.90 17.05 5.99
CA ALA A 306 22.05 16.87 6.86
C ALA A 306 23.24 16.18 6.16
N PHE A 307 24.42 16.79 6.26
CA PHE A 307 25.67 16.22 5.77
C PHE A 307 26.67 16.10 6.90
N ILE A 308 26.81 14.90 7.47
CA ILE A 308 27.60 14.65 8.68
C ILE A 308 27.09 15.54 9.84
N GLY A 309 25.78 15.63 10.05
CA GLY A 309 25.17 16.54 11.00
C GLY A 309 23.73 16.18 11.32
N TYR A 310 23.04 17.04 12.08
CA TYR A 310 21.61 16.94 12.34
C TYR A 310 20.90 18.17 11.78
N SER A 311 19.80 17.97 11.07
CA SER A 311 18.92 19.05 10.64
C SER A 311 17.46 18.63 10.76
N GLN A 312 16.62 19.52 11.27
CA GLN A 312 15.18 19.33 11.35
C GLN A 312 14.45 20.57 10.83
N LEU A 313 13.58 20.41 9.85
CA LEU A 313 12.49 21.34 9.59
C LEU A 313 11.25 20.74 10.24
N TYR A 314 10.58 21.50 11.08
CA TYR A 314 9.37 21.09 11.77
C TYR A 314 8.33 22.19 11.58
N ASP A 315 7.35 21.92 10.73
CA ASP A 315 6.17 22.77 10.50
C ASP A 315 4.98 22.14 11.23
N ILE A 316 4.11 22.95 11.82
CA ILE A 316 2.96 22.47 12.59
C ILE A 316 1.67 22.59 11.81
N SER A 317 1.48 23.67 11.06
CA SER A 317 0.21 23.89 10.39
C SER A 317 0.31 24.92 9.30
N GLY A 318 -0.22 24.58 8.14
CA GLY A 318 -0.41 25.54 7.09
C GLY A 318 -1.00 24.93 5.84
N ASN A 319 -0.68 25.51 4.69
CA ASN A 319 -0.79 24.84 3.40
C ASN A 319 0.44 25.35 2.65
N ASP A 320 1.47 24.54 2.65
CA ASP A 320 2.84 24.99 2.57
C ASP A 320 3.45 24.58 1.24
N TYR A 321 4.33 25.45 0.75
CA TYR A 321 4.99 25.26 -0.53
C TYR A 321 6.49 25.03 -0.35
N TYR A 322 6.89 23.76 -0.42
CA TYR A 322 8.27 23.31 -0.29
C TYR A 322 8.93 23.11 -1.65
N ARG A 323 9.70 24.10 -2.10
CA ARG A 323 10.49 24.02 -3.35
C ARG A 323 11.99 24.07 -3.09
N SER A 324 12.69 23.03 -3.50
CA SER A 324 14.15 22.94 -3.30
C SER A 324 14.90 22.30 -4.48
N GLY A 325 16.22 22.40 -4.40
CA GLY A 325 17.17 21.82 -5.33
C GLY A 325 17.39 20.32 -5.07
N PHE A 326 18.65 19.87 -5.10
CA PHE A 326 18.99 18.48 -4.79
C PHE A 326 19.54 18.35 -3.37
N PHE A 327 19.46 17.14 -2.80
CA PHE A 327 19.88 16.86 -1.43
C PHE A 327 19.14 17.76 -0.42
N SER A 328 17.81 17.61 -0.36
CA SER A 328 16.93 18.50 0.39
C SER A 328 15.73 17.75 0.99
N GLN A 329 14.84 18.43 1.71
CA GLN A 329 13.59 17.84 2.22
C GLN A 329 13.84 16.55 3.01
N GLY A 330 14.62 16.67 4.10
CA GLY A 330 14.96 15.54 4.96
C GLY A 330 16.01 14.56 4.39
N ALA A 331 16.92 15.01 3.52
CA ALA A 331 18.01 14.17 2.99
C ALA A 331 19.19 14.03 3.97
N ALA A 332 19.88 12.89 4.00
CA ALA A 332 20.99 12.69 4.94
C ALA A 332 22.17 11.86 4.41
N TYR A 333 23.39 12.25 4.80
CA TYR A 333 24.66 11.52 4.60
C TYR A 333 25.44 11.51 5.92
N TYR A 334 25.78 10.35 6.48
CA TYR A 334 26.43 10.21 7.80
C TYR A 334 25.79 11.09 8.90
N GLY A 335 24.50 11.34 8.76
CA GLY A 335 23.76 12.42 9.42
C GLY A 335 22.32 12.00 9.63
N ARG A 336 21.55 12.89 10.26
CA ARG A 336 20.11 12.73 10.45
C ARG A 336 19.41 13.98 9.94
N GLY A 337 18.64 13.83 8.87
CA GLY A 337 17.90 14.90 8.22
C GLY A 337 16.41 14.63 8.31
N GLU A 338 15.64 15.63 8.74
CA GLU A 338 14.21 15.51 9.02
C GLU A 338 13.46 16.70 8.42
N LEU A 339 12.41 16.42 7.65
CA LEU A 339 11.32 17.35 7.40
C LEU A 339 10.07 16.74 8.00
N ILE A 340 9.41 17.45 8.90
CA ILE A 340 8.18 17.01 9.55
C ILE A 340 7.15 18.12 9.38
N ASP A 341 6.07 17.81 8.68
CA ASP A 341 4.85 18.60 8.61
C ASP A 341 3.74 17.87 9.38
N LEU A 342 2.87 18.63 10.06
CA LEU A 342 1.80 18.07 10.88
C LEU A 342 0.40 18.35 10.36
N SER A 343 0.21 19.31 9.44
CA SER A 343 -1.08 19.51 8.79
C SER A 343 -1.01 20.55 7.68
N GLY A 344 -1.66 20.26 6.58
CA GLY A 344 -1.87 21.21 5.50
C GLY A 344 -2.18 20.47 4.22
N ASN A 345 -2.61 21.15 3.16
CA ASN A 345 -2.56 20.57 1.83
C ASN A 345 -1.31 21.11 1.14
N ASP A 346 -0.26 20.32 1.15
CA ASP A 346 1.10 20.74 0.94
C ASP A 346 1.65 20.30 -0.42
N ILE A 347 2.64 21.05 -0.89
CA ILE A 347 3.30 20.78 -2.17
C ILE A 347 4.80 20.66 -1.95
N TYR A 348 5.29 19.43 -2.10
CA TYR A 348 6.70 19.07 -2.02
C TYR A 348 7.29 18.93 -3.41
N HIS A 349 8.11 19.90 -3.83
CA HIS A 349 8.78 19.89 -5.12
C HIS A 349 10.30 19.94 -4.99
N SER A 350 10.99 18.88 -5.40
CA SER A 350 12.46 18.80 -5.38
C SER A 350 13.04 18.36 -6.72
N SER A 351 14.35 18.55 -6.91
CA SER A 351 15.01 18.10 -8.13
C SER A 351 15.39 16.61 -8.07
N ALA A 352 16.11 16.18 -7.03
CA ALA A 352 16.59 14.82 -6.78
C ALA A 352 17.18 14.67 -5.36
N PHE A 353 17.46 13.45 -4.90
CA PHE A 353 18.10 13.13 -3.62
C PHE A 353 17.37 13.74 -2.42
N SER A 354 16.04 13.72 -2.41
CA SER A 354 15.23 14.50 -1.46
C SER A 354 14.04 13.71 -0.92
N GLN A 355 13.17 14.34 -0.13
CA GLN A 355 11.93 13.73 0.39
C GLN A 355 12.24 12.43 1.15
N GLY A 356 12.99 12.56 2.24
CA GLY A 356 13.39 11.43 3.07
C GLY A 356 14.48 10.55 2.43
N PHE A 357 15.46 11.14 1.75
CA PHE A 357 16.55 10.41 1.09
C PHE A 357 17.67 10.00 2.08
N GLY A 358 17.93 8.70 2.19
CA GLY A 358 18.98 8.14 3.04
C GLY A 358 20.22 7.73 2.26
N PHE A 359 21.25 8.58 2.26
CA PHE A 359 22.54 8.24 1.65
C PHE A 359 23.45 7.47 2.61
N VAL A 360 24.73 7.28 2.27
CA VAL A 360 25.72 6.51 3.06
C VAL A 360 25.63 6.82 4.57
N LYS A 361 25.23 5.82 5.37
CA LYS A 361 25.02 5.90 6.82
C LYS A 361 24.17 7.09 7.31
N GLY A 362 23.42 7.71 6.42
CA GLY A 362 22.48 8.77 6.73
C GLY A 362 21.11 8.20 7.06
N CYS A 363 20.37 8.89 7.92
CA CYS A 363 18.94 8.68 8.13
C CYS A 363 18.20 9.90 7.61
N GLY A 364 17.57 9.76 6.44
CA GLY A 364 16.74 10.81 5.84
C GLY A 364 15.26 10.51 6.07
N ILE A 365 14.53 11.50 6.56
CA ILE A 365 13.14 11.34 7.01
C ILE A 365 12.30 12.51 6.46
N LEU A 366 11.19 12.18 5.81
CA LEU A 366 10.07 13.09 5.60
C LEU A 366 8.84 12.48 6.29
N VAL A 367 8.15 13.27 7.10
CA VAL A 367 6.86 12.91 7.69
C VAL A 367 5.87 14.01 7.37
N ASP A 368 4.71 13.61 6.84
CA ASP A 368 3.51 14.44 6.77
C ASP A 368 2.41 13.76 7.58
N SER A 369 1.63 14.53 8.33
CA SER A 369 0.61 13.96 9.24
C SER A 369 -0.83 14.09 8.73
N SER A 370 -1.13 15.02 7.83
CA SER A 370 -2.45 15.13 7.20
C SER A 370 -2.49 16.18 6.11
N GLY A 371 -3.13 15.85 4.99
CA GLY A 371 -3.24 16.73 3.84
C GLY A 371 -3.69 15.99 2.60
N ASP A 372 -4.27 16.67 1.61
CA ASP A 372 -4.26 16.13 0.25
C ASP A 372 -2.99 16.66 -0.46
N ASP A 373 -1.92 15.89 -0.42
CA ASP A 373 -0.56 16.36 -0.65
C ASP A 373 0.01 15.98 -2.01
N ASN A 374 1.03 16.75 -2.44
CA ASN A 374 1.67 16.56 -3.74
C ASN A 374 3.19 16.42 -3.60
N TYR A 375 3.69 15.18 -3.78
CA TYR A 375 5.10 14.86 -3.75
C TYR A 375 5.69 14.72 -5.15
N THR A 376 6.48 15.70 -5.59
CA THR A 376 7.14 15.70 -6.90
C THR A 376 8.66 15.70 -6.77
N SER A 377 9.32 14.70 -7.35
CA SER A 377 10.77 14.64 -7.51
C SER A 377 11.18 14.10 -8.89
N GLY A 378 12.43 14.38 -9.29
CA GLY A 378 12.98 13.94 -10.58
C GLY A 378 12.60 14.88 -11.71
N THR A 379 12.98 16.14 -11.59
CA THR A 379 12.55 17.20 -12.50
C THR A 379 13.69 17.89 -13.25
N PHE A 380 14.96 17.51 -12.97
CA PHE A 380 16.12 18.25 -13.47
C PHE A 380 17.21 17.38 -14.11
N PHE A 381 17.76 16.39 -13.40
CA PHE A 381 18.88 15.58 -13.90
C PHE A 381 18.39 14.45 -14.79
N LYS A 382 18.72 14.46 -16.08
CA LYS A 382 18.31 13.36 -16.99
C LYS A 382 18.92 12.02 -16.59
N HIS A 383 18.18 10.94 -16.75
CA HIS A 383 18.65 9.57 -16.53
C HIS A 383 19.37 9.01 -17.77
N THR A 384 20.43 9.70 -18.21
CA THR A 384 21.22 9.32 -19.39
C THR A 384 22.29 8.29 -19.00
N PRO A 385 22.60 7.29 -19.86
CA PRO A 385 22.05 7.04 -21.20
C PRO A 385 20.85 6.07 -21.24
N LEU A 386 20.43 5.52 -20.10
CA LEU A 386 19.47 4.41 -20.08
C LEU A 386 18.03 4.85 -20.37
N LEU A 387 17.58 5.96 -19.78
CA LEU A 387 16.25 6.54 -19.97
C LEU A 387 16.40 8.06 -20.22
N GLU A 388 16.85 8.41 -21.41
CA GLU A 388 17.20 9.80 -21.80
C GLU A 388 16.04 10.82 -21.76
N ASN A 389 14.80 10.32 -21.71
CA ASN A 389 13.57 11.12 -21.62
C ASN A 389 13.03 11.22 -20.19
N ASP A 390 13.71 10.61 -19.23
CA ASP A 390 13.34 10.57 -17.82
C ASP A 390 14.43 11.20 -16.97
N TYR A 391 14.15 11.33 -15.68
CA TYR A 391 14.98 12.06 -14.75
C TYR A 391 15.34 11.20 -13.54
N LEU A 392 16.49 11.49 -12.97
CA LEU A 392 16.94 10.93 -11.72
C LEU A 392 16.16 11.57 -10.57
N SER A 393 15.49 10.76 -9.75
CA SER A 393 14.84 11.20 -8.51
C SER A 393 15.70 10.88 -7.30
N MET A 394 15.88 9.60 -6.95
CA MET A 394 16.46 9.15 -5.67
C MET A 394 15.77 9.83 -4.47
N SER A 395 14.45 9.76 -4.42
CA SER A 395 13.65 10.49 -3.42
C SER A 395 12.46 9.68 -2.92
N GLN A 396 11.64 10.22 -2.02
CA GLN A 396 10.43 9.59 -1.49
C GLN A 396 10.78 8.31 -0.74
N GLY A 397 11.57 8.47 0.32
CA GLY A 397 12.01 7.37 1.16
C GLY A 397 13.10 6.49 0.53
N PHE A 398 13.86 7.00 -0.44
CA PHE A 398 14.86 6.19 -1.14
C PHE A 398 16.15 6.02 -0.33
N GLY A 399 16.66 4.79 -0.23
CA GLY A 399 17.94 4.48 0.42
C GLY A 399 19.06 4.21 -0.58
N PHE A 400 20.24 4.83 -0.45
CA PHE A 400 21.33 4.69 -1.42
C PHE A 400 22.70 4.47 -0.77
N GLY A 401 23.46 3.51 -1.30
CA GLY A 401 24.87 3.29 -0.97
C GLY A 401 25.78 3.44 -2.20
N LEU A 402 27.07 3.67 -1.94
CA LEU A 402 28.07 3.88 -2.98
C LEU A 402 28.74 2.56 -3.34
N ARG A 403 28.32 1.94 -4.45
CA ARG A 403 28.99 0.75 -4.99
C ARG A 403 30.34 1.08 -5.65
N PRO A 404 31.40 0.27 -5.48
CA PRO A 404 31.59 -0.82 -4.51
C PRO A 404 32.32 -0.34 -3.25
N ARG A 405 32.07 0.89 -2.77
CA ARG A 405 32.88 1.60 -1.77
C ARG A 405 32.36 1.58 -0.34
N THR A 406 31.05 1.72 -0.11
CA THR A 406 30.46 1.75 1.23
C THR A 406 28.97 1.44 1.20
N CYS A 407 28.42 0.99 2.33
CA CYS A 407 26.98 0.80 2.53
C CYS A 407 26.19 2.11 2.35
N GLY A 408 24.87 1.97 2.23
CA GLY A 408 23.95 3.10 2.19
C GLY A 408 23.43 3.50 3.57
N GLY A 409 22.27 4.14 3.57
CA GLY A 409 21.57 4.56 4.78
C GLY A 409 20.10 4.15 4.76
N ILE A 410 19.31 4.89 5.53
CA ILE A 410 17.87 4.69 5.70
C ILE A 410 17.15 5.91 5.12
N GLY A 411 16.34 5.70 4.09
CA GLY A 411 15.38 6.69 3.61
C GLY A 411 13.97 6.34 4.07
N ILE A 412 13.22 7.31 4.58
CA ILE A 412 11.83 7.15 5.02
C ILE A 412 11.01 8.34 4.51
N LEU A 413 9.91 8.04 3.83
CA LEU A 413 8.77 8.94 3.71
C LEU A 413 7.60 8.29 4.44
N ALA A 414 6.90 9.03 5.29
CA ALA A 414 5.69 8.56 5.94
C ALA A 414 4.60 9.63 5.86
N ASP A 415 3.51 9.31 5.16
CA ASP A 415 2.28 10.09 5.14
C ASP A 415 1.23 9.39 6.00
N TYR A 416 0.52 10.14 6.85
CA TYR A 416 -0.52 9.58 7.70
C TYR A 416 -1.93 9.67 7.14
N LYS A 417 -2.28 10.70 6.35
CA LYS A 417 -3.68 10.95 5.97
C LYS A 417 -3.84 11.89 4.76
N GLY A 418 -4.63 11.42 3.81
CA GLY A 418 -5.37 12.22 2.83
C GLY A 418 -5.13 11.66 1.44
N ASN A 419 -5.60 12.32 0.37
CA ASN A 419 -5.52 11.73 -0.97
C ASN A 419 -4.32 12.31 -1.72
N ASP A 420 -3.26 11.52 -1.82
CA ASP A 420 -1.93 11.99 -2.11
C ASP A 420 -1.46 11.63 -3.51
N ASN A 421 -0.60 12.48 -4.05
CA ASN A 421 0.01 12.31 -5.36
C ASN A 421 1.52 12.15 -5.24
N TYR A 422 2.00 10.92 -5.43
CA TYR A 422 3.42 10.60 -5.43
C TYR A 422 3.97 10.49 -6.84
N PHE A 423 4.73 11.49 -7.26
CA PHE A 423 5.48 11.47 -8.52
C PHE A 423 6.99 11.39 -8.28
N SER A 424 7.60 10.29 -8.69
CA SER A 424 9.06 10.18 -8.82
C SER A 424 9.42 9.57 -10.16
N SER A 425 10.37 10.14 -10.89
CA SER A 425 10.81 9.57 -12.18
C SER A 425 11.59 8.26 -12.00
N VAL A 426 12.92 8.26 -11.94
CA VAL A 426 13.72 7.03 -11.72
C VAL A 426 14.29 7.02 -10.29
N PHE A 427 14.20 5.88 -9.59
CA PHE A 427 14.61 5.68 -8.20
C PHE A 427 13.75 6.44 -7.19
N GLY A 428 12.69 5.84 -6.65
CA GLY A 428 11.89 6.50 -5.61
C GLY A 428 10.90 5.60 -4.89
N GLN A 429 9.95 6.18 -4.15
CA GLN A 429 8.80 5.49 -3.53
C GLN A 429 9.19 4.24 -2.74
N GLY A 430 10.00 4.41 -1.69
CA GLY A 430 10.46 3.29 -0.86
C GLY A 430 11.43 2.35 -1.57
N GLY A 431 12.01 2.77 -2.69
CA GLY A 431 13.06 2.03 -3.39
C GLY A 431 14.41 2.09 -2.66
N SER A 432 15.33 1.17 -2.99
CA SER A 432 16.67 1.20 -2.40
C SER A 432 17.75 0.66 -3.35
N TYR A 433 18.98 1.12 -3.18
CA TYR A 433 20.13 0.65 -3.96
C TYR A 433 21.41 0.56 -3.11
N TRP A 434 22.08 -0.59 -3.20
CA TRP A 434 23.38 -0.91 -2.59
C TRP A 434 23.43 -0.82 -1.06
N HIS A 435 23.15 -1.94 -0.39
CA HIS A 435 23.32 -2.11 1.07
C HIS A 435 22.70 -0.97 1.88
N SER A 436 21.47 -0.63 1.50
CA SER A 436 20.66 0.46 2.02
C SER A 436 19.25 -0.02 2.34
N ILE A 437 18.49 0.83 3.02
CA ILE A 437 17.07 0.62 3.34
C ILE A 437 16.30 1.83 2.82
N GLY A 438 15.25 1.61 2.04
CA GLY A 438 14.32 2.66 1.61
C GLY A 438 12.90 2.24 1.91
N LEU A 439 12.12 3.13 2.52
CA LEU A 439 10.77 2.86 3.01
C LEU A 439 9.83 4.01 2.67
N LEU A 440 8.63 3.67 2.19
CA LEU A 440 7.49 4.58 2.10
C LEU A 440 6.34 3.98 2.89
N PHE A 441 5.71 4.79 3.74
CA PHE A 441 4.49 4.46 4.47
C PHE A 441 3.40 5.44 4.08
N ASP A 442 2.23 4.93 3.74
CA ASP A 442 1.00 5.71 3.59
C ASP A 442 -0.08 5.05 4.45
N PHE A 443 -0.58 5.77 5.45
CA PHE A 443 -1.53 5.18 6.41
C PHE A 443 -2.99 5.30 6.01
N SER A 444 -3.35 6.24 5.13
CA SER A 444 -4.68 6.32 4.57
C SER A 444 -4.82 7.36 3.47
N GLY A 445 -5.51 7.00 2.40
CA GLY A 445 -5.81 7.94 1.35
C GLY A 445 -6.62 7.34 0.23
N ASN A 446 -6.49 7.89 -0.96
CA ASN A 446 -6.87 7.29 -2.24
C ASN A 446 -5.81 7.82 -3.20
N ASP A 447 -4.73 7.08 -3.35
CA ASP A 447 -3.42 7.64 -3.64
C ASP A 447 -2.91 7.25 -5.01
N TYR A 448 -2.13 8.15 -5.60
CA TYR A 448 -1.58 7.98 -6.94
C TYR A 448 -0.06 7.86 -6.90
N TYR A 449 0.44 6.64 -7.01
CA TYR A 449 1.87 6.35 -7.09
C TYR A 449 2.32 6.26 -8.54
N THR A 450 3.03 7.26 -9.03
CA THR A 450 3.53 7.30 -10.41
C THR A 450 5.06 7.29 -10.47
N SER A 451 5.61 6.32 -11.22
CA SER A 451 7.05 6.27 -11.48
C SER A 451 7.47 5.77 -12.87
N ALA A 452 8.73 5.99 -13.22
CA ALA A 452 9.32 5.47 -14.46
C ALA A 452 9.98 4.11 -14.25
N GLN A 453 10.80 3.94 -13.20
CA GLN A 453 11.54 2.70 -12.91
C GLN A 453 12.23 2.75 -11.52
N TYR A 454 12.50 1.58 -10.93
CA TYR A 454 13.22 1.41 -9.66
C TYR A 454 12.50 2.07 -8.49
N ALA A 455 11.20 1.83 -8.39
CA ALA A 455 10.32 2.47 -7.42
C ALA A 455 9.41 1.49 -6.70
N GLN A 456 8.44 1.99 -5.92
CA GLN A 456 7.34 1.23 -5.32
C GLN A 456 7.83 0.01 -4.54
N GLY A 457 8.69 0.27 -3.56
CA GLY A 457 9.22 -0.74 -2.66
C GLY A 457 10.26 -1.69 -3.27
N SER A 458 10.90 -1.33 -4.39
CA SER A 458 11.91 -2.20 -5.01
C SER A 458 13.27 -2.16 -4.31
N GLY A 459 13.92 -3.32 -4.18
CA GLY A 459 15.28 -3.43 -3.66
C GLY A 459 16.30 -3.72 -4.76
N ILE A 460 17.43 -3.02 -4.79
CA ILE A 460 18.46 -3.16 -5.83
C ILE A 460 19.87 -3.37 -5.22
N HIS A 461 20.54 -4.46 -5.60
CA HIS A 461 21.90 -4.81 -5.21
C HIS A 461 22.13 -4.86 -3.69
N LEU A 462 21.83 -5.97 -3.02
CA LEU A 462 22.07 -6.10 -1.57
C LEU A 462 21.36 -5.03 -0.74
N SER A 463 20.20 -4.52 -1.16
CA SER A 463 19.42 -3.54 -0.39
C SER A 463 18.01 -4.05 -0.06
N THR A 464 17.27 -3.30 0.75
CA THR A 464 15.87 -3.59 1.13
C THR A 464 14.99 -2.39 0.81
N GLY A 465 14.05 -2.55 -0.11
CA GLY A 465 13.00 -1.57 -0.42
C GLY A 465 11.66 -2.01 0.17
N GLY A 466 10.82 -1.05 0.57
CA GLY A 466 9.49 -1.30 1.09
C GLY A 466 8.53 -0.15 0.82
N LEU A 467 7.35 -0.47 0.29
CA LEU A 467 6.19 0.43 0.25
C LEU A 467 5.06 -0.24 1.04
N PHE A 468 4.47 0.50 1.98
CA PHE A 468 3.41 0.01 2.85
C PHE A 468 2.24 0.98 2.82
N ASP A 469 1.16 0.56 2.18
CA ASP A 469 -0.12 1.26 2.15
C ASP A 469 -1.11 0.57 3.10
N TYR A 470 -1.82 1.34 3.93
CA TYR A 470 -2.75 0.80 4.91
C TYR A 470 -4.23 1.02 4.55
N SER A 471 -4.54 1.90 3.60
CA SER A 471 -5.89 2.04 3.07
C SER A 471 -5.99 2.99 1.89
N GLY A 472 -6.83 2.63 0.94
CA GLY A 472 -7.39 3.59 0.00
C GLY A 472 -8.15 2.90 -1.09
N ASP A 473 -8.39 3.57 -2.21
CA ASP A 473 -8.65 2.95 -3.51
C ASP A 473 -7.53 3.47 -4.42
N ASP A 474 -6.42 2.76 -4.45
CA ASP A 474 -5.11 3.29 -4.82
C ASP A 474 -4.70 2.91 -6.25
N SER A 475 -3.77 3.69 -6.80
CA SER A 475 -3.28 3.52 -8.17
C SER A 475 -1.77 3.51 -8.23
N TYR A 476 -1.21 2.33 -8.43
CA TYR A 476 0.21 2.09 -8.59
C TYR A 476 0.59 1.99 -10.07
N PHE A 477 1.23 3.02 -10.60
CA PHE A 477 1.74 3.05 -11.96
C PHE A 477 3.27 3.14 -11.99
N SER A 478 3.92 2.20 -12.67
CA SER A 478 5.33 2.32 -13.05
C SER A 478 5.52 2.00 -14.53
N ARG A 479 6.23 2.86 -15.26
CA ARG A 479 6.41 2.61 -16.71
C ARG A 479 7.24 1.37 -16.99
N PHE A 480 8.23 1.06 -16.16
CA PHE A 480 9.14 -0.08 -16.28
C PHE A 480 9.44 -0.71 -14.92
N GLY A 481 9.66 -2.03 -14.88
CA GLY A 481 10.28 -2.69 -13.74
C GLY A 481 11.81 -2.48 -13.71
N PRO A 482 12.49 -2.61 -12.56
CA PRO A 482 11.94 -3.10 -11.29
C PRO A 482 11.05 -2.10 -10.55
N SER A 483 9.91 -2.57 -10.06
CA SER A 483 8.96 -1.82 -9.23
C SER A 483 7.97 -2.77 -8.57
N GLN A 484 7.02 -2.27 -7.77
CA GLN A 484 5.91 -3.06 -7.20
C GLN A 484 6.41 -4.28 -6.41
N GLY A 485 7.24 -4.01 -5.41
CA GLY A 485 7.81 -5.05 -4.54
C GLY A 485 8.83 -5.95 -5.21
N GLU A 486 9.42 -5.56 -6.33
CA GLU A 486 10.48 -6.34 -6.98
C GLU A 486 11.84 -6.26 -6.25
N GLY A 487 12.47 -7.42 -6.07
CA GLY A 487 13.88 -7.49 -5.69
C GLY A 487 14.76 -7.64 -6.93
N HIS A 488 15.92 -6.99 -6.95
CA HIS A 488 16.89 -7.10 -8.05
C HIS A 488 18.34 -7.26 -7.55
N ASP A 489 19.00 -8.34 -7.97
CA ASP A 489 20.40 -8.65 -7.71
C ASP A 489 20.72 -8.80 -6.21
N PHE A 490 20.33 -9.92 -5.61
CA PHE A 490 20.53 -10.19 -4.17
C PHE A 490 19.91 -9.12 -3.26
N ALA A 491 18.69 -8.66 -3.55
CA ALA A 491 18.00 -7.63 -2.77
C ALA A 491 16.60 -8.09 -2.37
N TYR A 492 15.93 -7.30 -1.52
CA TYR A 492 14.54 -7.52 -1.13
C TYR A 492 13.69 -6.34 -1.57
N GLY A 493 12.63 -6.63 -2.31
CA GLY A 493 11.54 -5.68 -2.56
C GLY A 493 10.26 -6.13 -1.87
N LEU A 494 9.55 -5.18 -1.28
CA LEU A 494 8.27 -5.39 -0.60
C LEU A 494 7.28 -4.31 -1.04
N LEU A 495 6.10 -4.72 -1.46
CA LEU A 495 4.91 -3.86 -1.52
C LEU A 495 3.81 -4.55 -0.73
N ILE A 496 3.25 -3.86 0.25
CA ILE A 496 2.12 -4.38 1.04
C ILE A 496 1.01 -3.35 1.01
N ASP A 497 -0.14 -3.76 0.51
CA ASP A 497 -1.40 -3.04 0.59
C ASP A 497 -2.34 -3.77 1.57
N GLN A 498 -3.03 -3.03 2.43
CA GLN A 498 -3.92 -3.59 3.44
C GLN A 498 -5.39 -3.66 3.01
N LYS A 499 -5.87 -2.71 2.21
CA LYS A 499 -7.25 -2.66 1.74
C LYS A 499 -7.47 -1.56 0.69
N GLY A 500 -8.31 -1.87 -0.28
CA GLY A 500 -8.78 -0.93 -1.29
C GLY A 500 -9.30 -1.64 -2.52
N ASP A 501 -10.02 -0.96 -3.41
CA ASP A 501 -10.20 -1.48 -4.78
C ASP A 501 -9.06 -0.94 -5.67
N ASP A 502 -7.92 -1.65 -5.71
CA ASP A 502 -6.62 -1.11 -6.13
C ASP A 502 -6.23 -1.44 -7.58
N ASN A 503 -5.40 -0.58 -8.17
CA ASN A 503 -4.93 -0.74 -9.55
C ASN A 503 -3.40 -0.75 -9.65
N TYR A 504 -2.85 -1.88 -10.09
CA TYR A 504 -1.41 -2.07 -10.25
C TYR A 504 -1.04 -2.18 -11.72
N THR A 505 -0.31 -1.20 -12.26
CA THR A 505 0.10 -1.16 -13.67
C THR A 505 1.60 -1.02 -13.85
N VAL A 506 2.24 -2.00 -14.49
CA VAL A 506 3.68 -1.97 -14.75
C VAL A 506 4.11 -2.65 -16.06
N SER A 507 5.12 -2.12 -16.77
CA SER A 507 5.85 -2.89 -17.80
C SER A 507 7.02 -3.68 -17.18
N GLY A 508 6.68 -4.50 -16.19
CA GLY A 508 7.56 -5.24 -15.30
C GLY A 508 6.78 -6.37 -14.62
N GLY A 509 7.32 -6.96 -13.58
CA GLY A 509 6.62 -7.91 -12.73
C GLY A 509 6.01 -7.27 -11.49
N GLN A 510 5.32 -8.08 -10.71
CA GLN A 510 4.71 -7.71 -9.43
C GLN A 510 5.14 -8.76 -8.41
N GLY A 511 5.85 -8.34 -7.35
CA GLY A 511 6.45 -9.27 -6.39
C GLY A 511 7.46 -10.24 -7.05
N VAL A 512 8.26 -9.75 -8.01
CA VAL A 512 9.22 -10.60 -8.75
C VAL A 512 10.61 -10.61 -8.12
N GLY A 513 11.22 -11.80 -8.07
CA GLY A 513 12.62 -12.00 -7.68
C GLY A 513 13.54 -12.02 -8.89
N LEU A 514 14.16 -10.90 -9.23
CA LEU A 514 15.18 -10.78 -10.27
C LEU A 514 16.63 -11.02 -9.78
N ASN A 515 17.35 -11.89 -10.46
CA ASN A 515 18.79 -12.12 -10.30
C ASN A 515 19.16 -12.51 -8.86
N ASN A 516 18.55 -13.59 -8.34
CA ASN A 516 18.84 -14.15 -7.00
C ASN A 516 18.37 -13.27 -5.83
N SER A 517 17.31 -12.50 -6.05
CA SER A 517 16.68 -11.62 -5.07
C SER A 517 15.36 -12.22 -4.58
N VAL A 518 14.70 -11.49 -3.68
CA VAL A 518 13.32 -11.78 -3.26
C VAL A 518 12.44 -10.59 -3.56
N GLY A 519 11.32 -10.82 -4.23
CA GLY A 519 10.25 -9.84 -4.37
C GLY A 519 8.97 -10.35 -3.72
N ILE A 520 8.28 -9.47 -2.99
CA ILE A 520 7.00 -9.78 -2.36
C ILE A 520 6.03 -8.64 -2.67
N LEU A 521 4.87 -9.00 -3.20
CA LEU A 521 3.68 -8.16 -3.21
C LEU A 521 2.60 -8.87 -2.41
N LEU A 522 2.04 -8.19 -1.41
CA LEU A 522 0.89 -8.63 -0.64
C LEU A 522 -0.22 -7.59 -0.77
N ASP A 523 -1.33 -7.98 -1.38
CA ASP A 523 -2.61 -7.30 -1.29
C ASP A 523 -3.54 -8.13 -0.40
N LYS A 524 -4.23 -7.48 0.53
CA LYS A 524 -5.03 -8.16 1.54
C LYS A 524 -6.52 -8.13 1.28
N LYS A 525 -7.07 -7.06 0.71
CA LYS A 525 -8.51 -6.86 0.66
C LYS A 525 -8.87 -5.90 -0.47
N GLY A 526 -9.67 -6.37 -1.41
CA GLY A 526 -10.09 -5.47 -2.46
C GLY A 526 -10.90 -6.11 -3.54
N ASN A 527 -11.11 -5.40 -4.64
CA ASN A 527 -11.33 -6.03 -5.93
C ASN A 527 -10.30 -5.40 -6.87
N ASP A 528 -9.19 -6.08 -7.03
CA ASP A 528 -7.97 -5.46 -7.49
C ASP A 528 -7.70 -5.77 -8.95
N SER A 529 -6.94 -4.90 -9.60
CA SER A 529 -6.62 -5.01 -11.01
C SER A 529 -5.12 -4.96 -11.27
N TYR A 530 -4.59 -6.08 -11.74
CA TYR A 530 -3.18 -6.30 -11.99
C TYR A 530 -2.86 -6.32 -13.49
N PHE A 531 -2.15 -5.28 -13.94
CA PHE A 531 -1.74 -5.09 -15.31
C PHE A 531 -0.23 -5.18 -15.48
N THR A 532 0.21 -6.19 -16.22
CA THR A 532 1.56 -6.24 -16.79
C THR A 532 1.56 -6.59 -18.28
N ARG A 533 2.56 -6.08 -19.00
CA ARG A 533 2.84 -6.43 -20.40
C ARG A 533 3.96 -7.44 -20.55
N GLU A 534 4.71 -7.69 -19.49
CA GLU A 534 5.91 -8.53 -19.52
C GLU A 534 5.61 -10.02 -19.41
N LYS A 535 6.63 -10.85 -19.65
CA LYS A 535 6.53 -12.31 -19.43
C LYS A 535 6.68 -12.67 -17.96
N LEU A 536 7.62 -12.01 -17.28
CA LEU A 536 7.74 -12.01 -15.83
C LEU A 536 6.58 -11.16 -15.30
N ALA A 537 5.65 -11.79 -14.57
CA ALA A 537 4.38 -11.18 -14.18
C ALA A 537 4.19 -11.24 -12.66
N ASN A 538 3.04 -11.72 -12.18
CA ASN A 538 2.70 -11.84 -10.76
C ASN A 538 3.47 -13.00 -10.12
N GLY A 539 4.43 -12.69 -9.24
CA GLY A 539 5.16 -13.66 -8.45
C GLY A 539 6.01 -14.60 -9.30
N ASP A 540 6.84 -14.05 -10.19
CA ASP A 540 7.77 -14.81 -11.04
C ASP A 540 9.23 -14.55 -10.63
N VAL A 541 10.15 -15.28 -11.24
CA VAL A 541 11.60 -15.14 -11.01
C VAL A 541 12.38 -15.39 -12.30
N ASN A 542 13.60 -14.89 -12.36
CA ASN A 542 14.59 -15.34 -13.34
C ASN A 542 15.78 -16.04 -12.66
N GLU A 543 16.43 -16.93 -13.40
CA GLU A 543 17.68 -17.51 -12.96
C GLU A 543 18.85 -16.62 -13.35
N ALA A 544 19.78 -16.49 -12.43
CA ALA A 544 21.08 -15.90 -12.68
C ALA A 544 22.13 -16.64 -11.86
N ARG A 545 23.35 -16.74 -12.38
CA ARG A 545 24.53 -17.27 -11.65
C ARG A 545 24.37 -18.69 -11.11
N GLY A 546 23.51 -19.50 -11.72
CA GLY A 546 23.25 -20.89 -11.31
C GLY A 546 22.35 -21.04 -10.08
N PHE A 547 21.70 -19.96 -9.64
CA PHE A 547 20.69 -19.98 -8.59
C PHE A 547 19.44 -19.23 -9.07
N SER A 548 18.33 -19.37 -8.36
CA SER A 548 17.09 -18.60 -8.59
C SER A 548 16.81 -17.68 -7.41
N GLY A 549 15.99 -16.65 -7.62
CA GLY A 549 15.41 -15.85 -6.55
C GLY A 549 14.10 -16.44 -6.03
N ILE A 550 13.35 -15.67 -5.25
CA ILE A 550 11.97 -15.98 -4.85
C ILE A 550 11.07 -14.82 -5.26
N GLY A 551 9.93 -15.13 -5.88
CA GLY A 551 8.90 -14.15 -6.21
C GLY A 551 7.61 -14.60 -5.56
N LEU A 552 7.03 -13.75 -4.71
CA LEU A 552 5.78 -14.01 -4.02
C LEU A 552 4.79 -12.91 -4.37
N PHE A 553 3.71 -13.31 -5.02
CA PHE A 553 2.54 -12.46 -5.22
C PHE A 553 1.38 -13.08 -4.45
N ILE A 554 0.79 -12.31 -3.54
CA ILE A 554 -0.28 -12.78 -2.67
C ILE A 554 -1.41 -11.76 -2.72
N ASP A 555 -2.56 -12.21 -3.20
CA ASP A 555 -3.85 -11.56 -3.08
C ASP A 555 -4.73 -12.45 -2.18
N CYS A 556 -5.36 -11.85 -1.16
CA CYS A 556 -6.07 -12.59 -0.13
C CYS A 556 -7.59 -12.60 -0.27
N GLU A 557 -8.23 -11.53 -0.78
CA GLU A 557 -9.69 -11.39 -0.80
C GLU A 557 -10.08 -10.47 -1.96
N GLY A 558 -11.00 -10.92 -2.82
CA GLY A 558 -11.53 -10.04 -3.86
C GLY A 558 -12.19 -10.77 -5.01
N ASN A 559 -12.55 -10.01 -6.04
CA ASN A 559 -12.88 -10.54 -7.37
C ASN A 559 -11.97 -9.86 -8.38
N ASP A 560 -10.79 -10.44 -8.57
CA ASP A 560 -9.66 -9.67 -9.08
C ASP A 560 -9.45 -9.88 -10.58
N PHE A 561 -8.90 -8.86 -11.22
CA PHE A 561 -8.60 -8.88 -12.64
C PHE A 561 -7.10 -9.01 -12.90
N TYR A 562 -6.72 -10.01 -13.70
CA TYR A 562 -5.34 -10.21 -14.13
C TYR A 562 -5.22 -10.06 -15.65
N SER A 563 -4.36 -9.14 -16.11
CA SER A 563 -4.11 -8.97 -17.53
C SER A 563 -3.34 -10.14 -18.16
N LYS A 564 -2.58 -10.89 -17.35
CA LYS A 564 -1.68 -11.94 -17.82
C LYS A 564 -2.35 -13.31 -17.91
N SER A 565 -2.02 -14.05 -18.97
CA SER A 565 -2.42 -15.45 -19.09
C SER A 565 -1.62 -16.35 -18.13
N GLY A 566 -2.21 -16.75 -17.01
CA GLY A 566 -1.57 -17.66 -16.05
C GLY A 566 -2.12 -17.40 -14.66
N SER A 567 -1.88 -16.18 -14.17
CA SER A 567 -2.53 -15.56 -13.03
C SER A 567 -4.04 -15.46 -13.24
N ARG A 568 -4.82 -15.79 -12.21
CA ARG A 568 -6.29 -15.67 -12.21
C ARG A 568 -6.78 -15.56 -10.77
N ASP A 569 -7.93 -14.94 -10.65
CA ASP A 569 -8.78 -14.95 -9.47
C ASP A 569 -9.00 -16.37 -8.90
N SER A 570 -8.95 -16.46 -7.58
CA SER A 570 -9.36 -17.61 -6.77
C SER A 570 -8.56 -18.90 -7.01
N ILE A 571 -7.31 -18.79 -7.45
CA ILE A 571 -6.37 -19.92 -7.59
C ILE A 571 -4.96 -19.56 -7.09
N SER A 572 -4.16 -20.58 -6.82
CA SER A 572 -2.70 -20.43 -6.74
C SER A 572 -2.02 -20.98 -8.00
N TRP A 573 -0.89 -20.39 -8.38
CA TRP A 573 -0.06 -20.82 -9.48
C TRP A 573 1.42 -20.82 -9.09
N ILE A 574 2.17 -21.71 -9.75
CA ILE A 574 3.62 -21.75 -9.66
C ILE A 574 4.12 -21.31 -11.03
N ASN A 575 4.94 -20.26 -11.05
CA ASN A 575 5.66 -19.81 -12.22
C ASN A 575 6.96 -20.63 -12.35
N ARG A 576 8.04 -20.03 -12.85
CA ARG A 576 9.31 -20.75 -12.99
C ARG A 576 9.97 -20.90 -11.61
N TYR A 577 10.53 -22.06 -11.32
CA TYR A 577 11.34 -22.30 -10.12
C TYR A 577 10.61 -21.98 -8.80
N TYR A 578 10.96 -20.86 -8.16
CA TYR A 578 10.39 -20.39 -6.89
C TYR A 578 9.61 -19.07 -7.05
N GLY A 579 8.99 -18.89 -8.21
CA GLY A 579 7.95 -17.87 -8.41
C GLY A 579 6.58 -18.44 -8.08
N PHE A 580 5.87 -17.82 -7.15
CA PHE A 580 4.54 -18.21 -6.70
C PHE A 580 3.59 -17.02 -6.79
N GLY A 581 2.41 -17.26 -7.33
CA GLY A 581 1.29 -16.33 -7.18
C GLY A 581 0.10 -17.04 -6.56
N ILE A 582 -0.58 -16.33 -5.68
CA ILE A 582 -1.64 -16.86 -4.84
C ILE A 582 -2.74 -15.84 -4.84
N ASP A 583 -3.91 -16.25 -5.30
CA ASP A 583 -5.15 -15.51 -5.15
C ASP A 583 -6.12 -16.50 -4.51
N VAL A 584 -6.08 -16.59 -3.19
CA VAL A 584 -6.95 -17.51 -2.47
C VAL A 584 -7.27 -16.93 -1.11
N GLY A 585 -8.57 -16.65 -0.94
CA GLY A 585 -9.27 -16.44 0.33
C GLY A 585 -8.59 -17.08 1.53
N PHE A 586 -8.37 -16.30 2.59
CA PHE A 586 -7.99 -16.88 3.87
C PHE A 586 -9.12 -17.77 4.40
N VAL A 587 -8.81 -19.03 4.74
CA VAL A 587 -9.67 -19.81 5.65
C VAL A 587 -9.15 -19.53 7.05
N GLU A 588 -9.64 -18.44 7.62
CA GLU A 588 -9.22 -18.00 8.93
C GLU A 588 -9.67 -19.02 10.00
N GLU A 589 -8.73 -19.72 10.64
CA GLU A 589 -8.97 -20.27 11.98
C GLU A 589 -8.94 -19.10 12.98
N LYS A 590 -10.05 -18.35 13.02
CA LYS A 590 -10.26 -17.28 13.99
C LYS A 590 -10.12 -17.81 15.41
N LYS A 591 -9.13 -17.32 16.16
CA LYS A 591 -9.12 -17.43 17.63
C LYS A 591 -10.24 -16.55 18.20
N GLU A 592 -11.11 -17.15 19.01
CA GLU A 592 -12.19 -16.42 19.70
C GLU A 592 -11.61 -15.36 20.66
N PRO A 593 -11.98 -14.07 20.56
CA PRO A 593 -11.78 -13.10 21.62
C PRO A 593 -12.68 -13.45 22.81
N ASP A 594 -12.08 -13.42 24.00
CA ASP A 594 -12.63 -13.92 25.27
C ASP A 594 -13.69 -12.99 25.91
N THR A 595 -14.40 -12.19 25.11
CA THR A 595 -15.27 -11.11 25.62
C THR A 595 -16.77 -11.42 25.55
N PHE A 596 -17.20 -12.52 24.93
CA PHE A 596 -18.62 -12.91 24.88
C PHE A 596 -18.85 -14.35 25.33
N ILE A 597 -19.31 -14.51 26.58
CA ILE A 597 -19.69 -15.82 27.13
C ILE A 597 -21.09 -16.20 26.63
N VAL A 598 -21.18 -16.88 25.48
CA VAL A 598 -22.38 -17.67 25.11
C VAL A 598 -22.23 -19.05 25.73
N ARG A 599 -23.04 -19.35 26.74
CA ARG A 599 -22.99 -20.64 27.45
C ARG A 599 -23.80 -21.70 26.71
N ASN A 600 -23.24 -22.90 26.59
CA ASN A 600 -23.90 -24.03 25.95
C ASN A 600 -25.23 -24.44 26.63
N ASP A 601 -25.39 -24.14 27.93
CA ASP A 601 -26.59 -24.47 28.73
C ASP A 601 -27.73 -23.44 28.64
N TYR A 602 -27.61 -22.37 27.86
CA TYR A 602 -28.72 -21.43 27.64
C TYR A 602 -29.93 -22.11 26.98
N PRO A 603 -31.18 -21.65 27.20
CA PRO A 603 -32.32 -22.15 26.46
C PRO A 603 -32.11 -22.03 24.95
N ILE A 604 -32.56 -23.01 24.15
CA ILE A 604 -32.31 -23.00 22.71
C ILE A 604 -32.89 -21.77 22.00
N GLU A 605 -33.96 -21.20 22.55
CA GLU A 605 -34.54 -19.92 22.13
C GLU A 605 -33.55 -18.77 22.27
N LYS A 606 -32.82 -18.70 23.39
CA LYS A 606 -31.82 -17.67 23.65
C LYS A 606 -30.56 -17.87 22.79
N ILE A 607 -30.16 -19.12 22.55
CA ILE A 607 -29.08 -19.41 21.61
C ILE A 607 -29.49 -18.97 20.19
N PHE A 608 -30.72 -19.27 19.78
CA PHE A 608 -31.23 -18.88 18.48
C PHE A 608 -31.34 -17.35 18.34
N GLU A 609 -31.82 -16.66 19.37
CA GLU A 609 -31.86 -15.20 19.44
C GLU A 609 -30.46 -14.61 19.22
N ILE A 610 -29.46 -15.08 19.97
CA ILE A 610 -28.07 -14.63 19.82
C ILE A 610 -27.51 -14.97 18.42
N SER A 611 -27.83 -16.15 17.88
CA SER A 611 -27.40 -16.55 16.53
C SER A 611 -28.03 -15.71 15.41
N SER A 612 -29.12 -15.00 15.74
CA SER A 612 -29.90 -14.12 14.86
C SER A 612 -29.62 -12.64 15.15
N GLU A 613 -28.59 -12.31 15.92
CA GLU A 613 -28.12 -10.93 16.06
C GLU A 613 -27.26 -10.52 14.85
N TRP A 614 -27.09 -9.22 14.67
CA TRP A 614 -26.26 -8.69 13.60
C TRP A 614 -24.78 -8.97 13.90
N ALA A 615 -24.12 -9.73 13.00
CA ALA A 615 -22.76 -10.22 13.18
C ALA A 615 -21.70 -9.20 12.74
N VAL A 616 -21.73 -7.98 13.30
CA VAL A 616 -20.79 -6.90 12.99
C VAL A 616 -19.81 -6.65 14.14
N ARG A 617 -18.56 -6.29 13.80
CA ARG A 617 -17.48 -5.98 14.75
C ARG A 617 -17.32 -7.12 15.78
N ASP A 618 -17.24 -6.76 17.06
CA ASP A 618 -17.07 -7.67 18.19
C ASP A 618 -18.21 -8.70 18.33
N ASN A 619 -19.43 -8.38 17.87
CA ASN A 619 -20.59 -9.25 17.98
C ASN A 619 -20.51 -10.49 17.07
N PHE A 620 -19.62 -10.47 16.07
CA PHE A 620 -19.39 -11.59 15.15
C PHE A 620 -19.10 -12.90 15.91
N TYR A 621 -18.21 -12.86 16.89
CA TYR A 621 -17.79 -14.06 17.65
C TYR A 621 -18.90 -14.62 18.52
N LYS A 622 -19.70 -13.73 19.15
CA LYS A 622 -20.88 -14.10 19.93
C LYS A 622 -21.91 -14.83 19.05
N VAL A 623 -22.20 -14.27 17.86
CA VAL A 623 -23.12 -14.87 16.89
C VAL A 623 -22.59 -16.23 16.42
N GLN A 624 -21.30 -16.33 16.10
CA GLN A 624 -20.67 -17.59 15.65
C GLN A 624 -20.67 -18.67 16.75
N LYS A 625 -20.40 -18.30 18.00
CA LYS A 625 -20.47 -19.21 19.14
C LYS A 625 -21.88 -19.74 19.37
N ALA A 626 -22.89 -18.86 19.28
CA ALA A 626 -24.29 -19.28 19.37
C ALA A 626 -24.68 -20.20 18.20
N ARG A 627 -24.22 -19.90 16.99
CA ARG A 627 -24.37 -20.75 15.80
C ARG A 627 -23.72 -22.12 15.96
N ARG A 628 -22.53 -22.21 16.56
CA ARG A 628 -21.88 -23.48 16.95
C ARG A 628 -22.70 -24.25 17.98
N ILE A 629 -23.20 -23.58 19.02
CA ILE A 629 -24.07 -24.21 20.03
C ILE A 629 -25.37 -24.75 19.39
N LEU A 630 -25.95 -24.06 18.40
CA LEU A 630 -27.08 -24.61 17.65
C LEU A 630 -26.71 -25.95 16.98
N LEU A 631 -25.51 -26.08 16.43
CA LEU A 631 -25.03 -27.33 15.82
C LEU A 631 -24.70 -28.40 16.87
N GLU A 632 -24.10 -28.05 17.99
CA GLU A 632 -23.85 -28.99 19.10
C GLU A 632 -25.16 -29.57 19.66
N ARG A 633 -26.23 -28.76 19.64
CA ARG A 633 -27.58 -29.13 20.09
C ARG A 633 -28.52 -29.38 18.92
N GLU A 634 -28.00 -29.91 17.83
CA GLU A 634 -28.69 -29.95 16.54
C GLU A 634 -30.12 -30.53 16.57
N ASN A 635 -30.40 -31.56 17.38
CA ASN A 635 -31.75 -32.12 17.48
C ASN A 635 -32.74 -31.18 18.18
N GLU A 636 -32.28 -30.44 19.19
CA GLU A 636 -33.06 -29.45 19.92
C GLU A 636 -33.25 -28.18 19.07
N SER A 637 -32.17 -27.72 18.43
CA SER A 637 -32.16 -26.60 17.49
C SER A 637 -33.09 -26.84 16.32
N ALA A 638 -33.02 -28.02 15.69
CA ALA A 638 -33.88 -28.36 14.56
C ALA A 638 -35.35 -28.39 14.98
N ARG A 639 -35.69 -28.95 16.16
CA ARG A 639 -37.06 -28.90 16.68
C ARG A 639 -37.52 -27.45 16.88
N PHE A 640 -36.71 -26.64 17.57
CA PHE A 640 -37.04 -25.24 17.82
C PHE A 640 -37.21 -24.44 16.52
N ILE A 641 -36.26 -24.57 15.60
CA ILE A 641 -36.29 -23.86 14.32
C ILE A 641 -37.52 -24.30 13.51
N LEU A 642 -37.71 -25.60 13.32
CA LEU A 642 -38.83 -26.11 12.52
C LEU A 642 -40.19 -25.78 13.14
N ASP A 643 -40.31 -25.73 14.47
CA ASP A 643 -41.61 -25.53 15.14
C ASP A 643 -41.91 -24.06 15.44
N LYS A 644 -40.89 -23.19 15.59
CA LYS A 644 -41.06 -21.82 16.08
C LYS A 644 -40.51 -20.73 15.18
N LYS A 645 -39.48 -21.00 14.36
CA LYS A 645 -38.72 -19.94 13.66
C LYS A 645 -38.67 -20.07 12.13
N ILE A 646 -38.94 -21.24 11.57
CA ILE A 646 -38.86 -21.50 10.13
C ILE A 646 -39.78 -20.57 9.31
N SER A 647 -40.83 -20.01 9.91
CA SER A 647 -41.75 -19.04 9.31
C SER A 647 -41.35 -17.58 9.62
N THR A 648 -40.07 -17.25 9.76
CA THR A 648 -39.60 -15.88 10.07
C THR A 648 -39.67 -14.91 8.87
N ASP A 649 -39.91 -13.62 9.13
CA ASP A 649 -39.71 -12.49 8.18
C ASP A 649 -38.42 -11.71 8.47
N ASN A 650 -37.71 -12.04 9.56
CA ASN A 650 -36.49 -11.35 9.96
C ASN A 650 -35.32 -11.92 9.17
N GLY A 651 -34.62 -11.06 8.42
CA GLY A 651 -33.46 -11.45 7.61
C GLY A 651 -32.35 -12.11 8.43
N LEU A 652 -32.13 -11.66 9.68
CA LEU A 652 -31.11 -12.23 10.56
C LEU A 652 -31.49 -13.60 11.13
N GLU A 653 -32.78 -13.80 11.43
CA GLU A 653 -33.28 -15.13 11.81
C GLU A 653 -33.19 -16.10 10.63
N LEU A 654 -33.49 -15.64 9.41
CA LEU A 654 -33.36 -16.44 8.20
C LEU A 654 -31.90 -16.83 7.95
N GLU A 655 -30.95 -15.92 8.20
CA GLU A 655 -29.52 -16.18 8.12
C GLU A 655 -29.07 -17.25 9.13
N ALA A 656 -29.54 -17.17 10.39
CA ALA A 656 -29.27 -18.18 11.42
C ALA A 656 -29.84 -19.56 11.04
N ILE A 657 -31.05 -19.60 10.48
CA ILE A 657 -31.70 -20.82 9.98
C ILE A 657 -30.88 -21.45 8.86
N ASN A 658 -30.44 -20.63 7.90
CA ASN A 658 -29.63 -21.09 6.77
C ASN A 658 -28.27 -21.62 7.23
N PHE A 659 -27.59 -20.90 8.14
CA PHE A 659 -26.34 -21.37 8.74
C PHE A 659 -26.55 -22.73 9.41
N PHE A 660 -27.59 -22.86 10.23
CA PHE A 660 -27.85 -24.10 10.97
C PHE A 660 -28.08 -25.28 10.03
N PHE A 661 -28.99 -25.15 9.05
CA PHE A 661 -29.30 -26.27 8.16
C PHE A 661 -28.17 -26.60 7.18
N LYS A 662 -27.35 -25.62 6.77
CA LYS A 662 -26.16 -25.87 5.95
C LYS A 662 -25.14 -26.76 6.67
N ASN A 663 -25.04 -26.63 7.99
CA ASN A 663 -23.99 -27.28 8.80
C ASN A 663 -24.49 -28.44 9.69
N CYS A 664 -25.79 -28.75 9.72
CA CYS A 664 -26.34 -29.83 10.54
C CYS A 664 -26.18 -31.22 9.90
N SER A 665 -26.45 -32.28 10.67
CA SER A 665 -26.44 -33.65 10.15
C SER A 665 -27.45 -33.89 9.03
N ASP A 666 -27.10 -34.76 8.09
CA ASP A 666 -27.99 -35.11 6.97
C ASP A 666 -29.35 -35.66 7.43
N SER A 667 -29.43 -36.31 8.60
CA SER A 667 -30.71 -36.73 9.20
C SER A 667 -31.66 -35.55 9.50
N LEU A 668 -31.12 -34.39 9.86
CA LEU A 668 -31.90 -33.17 10.08
C LEU A 668 -32.21 -32.44 8.78
N LYS A 669 -31.32 -32.53 7.80
CA LYS A 669 -31.59 -32.10 6.44
C LYS A 669 -32.75 -32.91 5.82
N ASP A 670 -32.81 -34.21 6.09
CA ASP A 670 -33.96 -35.04 5.71
C ASP A 670 -35.26 -34.59 6.40
N LYS A 671 -35.19 -34.15 7.66
CA LYS A 671 -36.37 -33.60 8.36
C LYS A 671 -36.88 -32.31 7.72
N ILE A 672 -35.99 -31.43 7.22
CA ILE A 672 -36.45 -30.21 6.51
C ILE A 672 -37.09 -30.57 5.16
N VAL A 673 -36.54 -31.58 4.46
CA VAL A 673 -37.14 -32.14 3.23
C VAL A 673 -38.52 -32.75 3.50
N GLN A 674 -38.66 -33.55 4.58
CA GLN A 674 -39.95 -34.11 5.00
C GLN A 674 -40.95 -33.02 5.42
N LYS A 675 -40.49 -31.91 6.00
CA LYS A 675 -41.36 -30.78 6.36
C LYS A 675 -41.84 -30.03 5.12
N LEU A 676 -41.00 -29.88 4.09
CA LEU A 676 -41.42 -29.29 2.81
C LEU A 676 -42.59 -30.06 2.17
N GLN A 677 -42.60 -31.39 2.27
CA GLN A 677 -43.69 -32.23 1.74
C GLN A 677 -45.04 -31.97 2.44
N LYS A 678 -45.02 -31.62 3.72
CA LYS A 678 -46.21 -31.53 4.58
C LYS A 678 -46.73 -30.11 4.78
N ILE A 679 -45.97 -29.10 4.37
CA ILE A 679 -46.30 -27.70 4.66
C ILE A 679 -47.15 -27.07 3.56
N GLU A 680 -48.25 -26.44 3.95
CA GLU A 680 -49.09 -25.64 3.05
C GLU A 680 -48.79 -24.13 3.15
N ASP A 681 -48.33 -23.66 4.33
CA ASP A 681 -48.00 -22.26 4.55
C ASP A 681 -46.94 -21.77 3.57
N LYS A 682 -47.32 -20.74 2.79
CA LYS A 682 -46.52 -20.14 1.73
C LYS A 682 -45.19 -19.60 2.25
N LYS A 683 -45.17 -19.01 3.44
CA LYS A 683 -43.99 -18.36 4.00
C LYS A 683 -42.97 -19.40 4.46
N THR A 684 -43.41 -20.37 5.26
CA THR A 684 -42.60 -21.50 5.70
C THR A 684 -42.07 -22.30 4.51
N LYS A 685 -42.90 -22.52 3.48
CA LYS A 685 -42.47 -23.17 2.24
C LYS A 685 -41.32 -22.43 1.59
N LYS A 686 -41.39 -21.10 1.46
CA LYS A 686 -40.29 -20.28 0.92
C LYS A 686 -39.02 -20.39 1.73
N ASN A 687 -39.09 -20.22 3.05
CA ASN A 687 -37.92 -20.29 3.91
C ASN A 687 -37.27 -21.68 3.88
N ILE A 688 -38.07 -22.76 3.81
CA ILE A 688 -37.53 -24.12 3.64
C ILE A 688 -36.84 -24.29 2.28
N ILE A 689 -37.46 -23.85 1.19
CA ILE A 689 -36.86 -23.97 -0.15
C ILE A 689 -35.55 -23.15 -0.22
N TYR A 690 -35.53 -21.96 0.39
CA TYR A 690 -34.33 -21.13 0.48
C TYR A 690 -33.25 -21.79 1.35
N ALA A 691 -33.60 -22.36 2.50
CA ALA A 691 -32.65 -23.13 3.30
C ALA A 691 -32.07 -24.30 2.51
N LEU A 692 -32.90 -25.08 1.81
CA LEU A 692 -32.47 -26.18 0.95
C LEU A 692 -31.51 -25.73 -0.16
N SER A 693 -31.71 -24.54 -0.72
CA SER A 693 -30.79 -23.97 -1.71
C SER A 693 -29.45 -23.60 -1.09
N GLN A 694 -29.44 -22.96 0.09
CA GLN A 694 -28.20 -22.61 0.81
C GLN A 694 -27.42 -23.86 1.24
N MET A 695 -28.11 -24.97 1.49
CA MET A 695 -27.52 -26.27 1.85
C MET A 695 -26.96 -27.04 0.65
N LYS A 696 -27.36 -26.70 -0.58
CA LYS A 696 -27.09 -27.49 -1.80
C LYS A 696 -27.47 -28.98 -1.65
N TYR A 697 -28.54 -29.26 -0.91
CA TYR A 697 -28.80 -30.60 -0.37
C TYR A 697 -29.42 -31.54 -1.41
N ASN A 698 -28.60 -32.40 -2.03
CA ASN A 698 -28.99 -33.32 -3.10
C ASN A 698 -30.26 -34.17 -2.84
N PRO A 699 -30.47 -34.76 -1.64
CA PRO A 699 -31.69 -35.55 -1.37
C PRO A 699 -33.00 -34.75 -1.47
N SER A 700 -32.93 -33.42 -1.46
CA SER A 700 -34.12 -32.56 -1.63
C SER A 700 -34.67 -32.53 -3.05
N PHE A 701 -33.93 -33.03 -4.05
CA PHE A 701 -34.29 -32.91 -5.47
C PHE A 701 -35.72 -33.36 -5.79
N ASN A 702 -36.14 -34.55 -5.33
CA ASN A 702 -37.47 -35.08 -5.62
C ASN A 702 -38.58 -34.20 -5.03
N VAL A 703 -38.37 -33.69 -3.82
CA VAL A 703 -39.35 -32.84 -3.12
C VAL A 703 -39.40 -31.43 -3.71
N LEU A 704 -38.24 -30.88 -4.09
CA LEU A 704 -38.18 -29.62 -4.85
C LEU A 704 -38.90 -29.78 -6.20
N LYS A 705 -38.64 -30.87 -6.92
CA LYS A 705 -39.33 -31.18 -8.18
C LYS A 705 -40.84 -31.27 -8.03
N GLU A 706 -41.34 -31.92 -6.97
CA GLU A 706 -42.77 -31.95 -6.64
C GLU A 706 -43.32 -30.55 -6.31
N SER A 707 -42.51 -29.71 -5.66
CA SER A 707 -42.89 -28.35 -5.24
C SER A 707 -43.12 -27.39 -6.40
N LEU A 708 -42.68 -27.71 -7.64
CA LEU A 708 -43.03 -26.94 -8.83
C LEU A 708 -44.53 -26.95 -9.18
N ARG A 709 -45.29 -27.92 -8.65
CA ARG A 709 -46.75 -27.96 -8.79
C ARG A 709 -47.45 -26.84 -8.02
N ASN A 710 -46.73 -26.10 -7.17
CA ASN A 710 -47.30 -24.99 -6.41
C ASN A 710 -47.83 -23.88 -7.35
N PRO A 711 -49.06 -23.36 -7.13
CA PRO A 711 -49.60 -22.31 -7.99
C PRO A 711 -48.87 -20.96 -7.88
N ASP A 712 -48.10 -20.74 -6.80
CA ASP A 712 -47.39 -19.49 -6.56
C ASP A 712 -46.10 -19.38 -7.39
N TYR A 713 -46.06 -18.37 -8.25
CA TYR A 713 -44.92 -18.13 -9.14
C TYR A 713 -43.60 -17.84 -8.39
N LYS A 714 -43.64 -17.15 -7.24
CA LYS A 714 -42.44 -16.89 -6.43
C LYS A 714 -41.91 -18.17 -5.78
N ILE A 715 -42.79 -19.12 -5.48
CA ILE A 715 -42.39 -20.44 -5.02
C ILE A 715 -41.75 -21.21 -6.16
N LYS A 716 -42.34 -21.21 -7.36
CA LYS A 716 -41.72 -21.88 -8.53
C LYS A 716 -40.34 -21.33 -8.83
N GLU A 717 -40.17 -20.00 -8.84
CA GLU A 717 -38.87 -19.34 -9.02
C GLU A 717 -37.86 -19.83 -7.99
N LEU A 718 -38.22 -19.80 -6.71
CA LEU A 718 -37.35 -20.23 -5.63
C LEU A 718 -37.04 -21.73 -5.65
N VAL A 719 -37.99 -22.57 -6.08
CA VAL A 719 -37.79 -24.02 -6.26
C VAL A 719 -36.78 -24.28 -7.36
N VAL A 720 -36.89 -23.59 -8.49
CA VAL A 720 -35.93 -23.76 -9.58
C VAL A 720 -34.55 -23.25 -9.17
N TYR A 721 -34.48 -22.10 -8.48
CA TYR A 721 -33.25 -21.63 -7.86
C TYR A 721 -32.62 -22.70 -6.96
N ALA A 722 -33.42 -23.31 -6.06
CA ALA A 722 -32.95 -24.37 -5.17
C ALA A 722 -32.49 -25.63 -5.91
N ILE A 723 -33.17 -26.03 -6.98
CA ILE A 723 -32.74 -27.14 -7.84
C ILE A 723 -31.41 -26.79 -8.52
N GLY A 724 -31.24 -25.54 -8.97
CA GLY A 724 -30.01 -25.06 -9.59
C GLY A 724 -28.80 -25.04 -8.65
N GLU A 725 -29.01 -24.87 -7.34
CA GLU A 725 -27.95 -24.88 -6.32
C GLU A 725 -27.49 -26.28 -5.90
N LEU A 726 -28.18 -27.35 -6.30
CA LEU A 726 -27.81 -28.72 -5.90
C LEU A 726 -26.40 -29.10 -6.37
N ASP A 727 -25.62 -29.74 -5.49
CA ASP A 727 -24.26 -30.21 -5.76
C ASP A 727 -24.25 -31.64 -6.32
N THR A 728 -25.09 -31.90 -7.31
CA THR A 728 -25.16 -33.16 -8.05
C THR A 728 -25.73 -32.86 -9.43
N THR A 729 -25.43 -33.68 -10.42
CA THR A 729 -26.15 -33.61 -11.69
C THR A 729 -27.53 -34.25 -11.53
N VAL A 730 -28.57 -33.57 -12.00
CA VAL A 730 -29.95 -34.11 -12.00
C VAL A 730 -30.58 -34.00 -13.38
N ASP A 731 -31.56 -34.86 -13.66
CA ASP A 731 -32.35 -34.76 -14.90
C ASP A 731 -33.33 -33.59 -14.82
N LEU A 732 -33.01 -32.50 -15.52
CA LEU A 732 -33.81 -31.27 -15.56
C LEU A 732 -34.83 -31.23 -16.71
N THR A 733 -35.12 -32.36 -17.38
CA THR A 733 -36.08 -32.40 -18.51
C THR A 733 -37.46 -31.82 -18.14
N PHE A 734 -37.91 -32.01 -16.90
CA PHE A 734 -39.19 -31.52 -16.40
C PHE A 734 -39.30 -30.00 -16.32
N LEU A 735 -38.17 -29.28 -16.36
CA LEU A 735 -38.16 -27.82 -16.35
C LEU A 735 -38.49 -27.22 -17.72
N ILE A 736 -38.42 -27.99 -18.81
CA ILE A 736 -38.70 -27.49 -20.17
C ILE A 736 -40.14 -26.98 -20.30
N ASP A 737 -41.13 -27.73 -19.80
CA ASP A 737 -42.54 -27.27 -19.81
C ASP A 737 -42.74 -26.01 -18.95
N ASN A 738 -41.97 -25.89 -17.85
CA ASN A 738 -41.99 -24.71 -16.98
C ASN A 738 -41.30 -23.51 -17.63
N PHE A 739 -40.32 -23.74 -18.51
CA PHE A 739 -39.68 -22.68 -19.29
C PHE A 739 -40.69 -22.11 -20.29
N ASP A 740 -41.35 -22.99 -21.05
CA ASP A 740 -42.30 -22.58 -22.10
C ASP A 740 -43.52 -21.81 -21.55
N LYS A 741 -43.95 -22.12 -20.32
CA LYS A 741 -45.13 -21.53 -19.67
C LYS A 741 -44.79 -20.55 -18.54
N GLY A 742 -43.51 -20.28 -18.29
CA GLY A 742 -43.04 -19.56 -17.10
C GLY A 742 -43.02 -18.04 -17.23
N SER A 743 -42.97 -17.35 -16.07
CA SER A 743 -42.62 -15.93 -15.99
C SER A 743 -41.19 -15.71 -16.50
N TYR A 744 -40.82 -14.49 -16.91
CA TYR A 744 -39.44 -14.19 -17.32
C TYR A 744 -38.42 -14.57 -16.22
N ARG A 745 -38.78 -14.37 -14.95
CA ARG A 745 -37.95 -14.76 -13.80
C ARG A 745 -37.81 -16.27 -13.69
N LEU A 746 -38.91 -17.01 -13.80
CA LEU A 746 -38.88 -18.47 -13.77
C LEU A 746 -38.04 -19.04 -14.92
N LYS A 747 -38.16 -18.45 -16.12
CA LYS A 747 -37.33 -18.82 -17.28
C LYS A 747 -35.85 -18.60 -17.02
N VAL A 748 -35.46 -17.47 -16.42
CA VAL A 748 -34.06 -17.19 -16.03
C VAL A 748 -33.55 -18.24 -15.05
N GLU A 749 -34.31 -18.52 -13.99
CA GLU A 749 -33.92 -19.53 -13.00
C GLU A 749 -33.75 -20.91 -13.65
N ILE A 750 -34.62 -21.28 -14.59
CA ILE A 750 -34.54 -22.59 -15.27
C ILE A 750 -33.26 -22.70 -16.08
N VAL A 751 -32.93 -21.65 -16.81
CA VAL A 751 -31.73 -21.61 -17.63
C VAL A 751 -30.47 -21.64 -16.77
N GLU A 752 -30.44 -20.88 -15.68
CA GLU A 752 -29.33 -20.88 -14.73
C GLU A 752 -29.20 -22.23 -14.01
N ALA A 753 -30.30 -22.89 -13.65
CA ALA A 753 -30.28 -24.25 -13.11
C ALA A 753 -29.69 -25.24 -14.12
N MET A 754 -30.11 -25.21 -15.38
CA MET A 754 -29.52 -26.08 -16.41
C MET A 754 -28.05 -25.79 -16.66
N ARG A 755 -27.63 -24.51 -16.54
CA ARG A 755 -26.23 -24.09 -16.69
C ARG A 755 -25.36 -24.63 -15.56
N LYS A 756 -25.78 -24.44 -14.30
CA LYS A 756 -25.07 -24.93 -13.10
C LYS A 756 -24.89 -26.44 -13.12
N HIS A 757 -25.91 -27.16 -13.58
CA HIS A 757 -25.90 -28.62 -13.71
C HIS A 757 -25.18 -29.16 -14.94
N LYS A 758 -24.70 -28.28 -15.84
CA LYS A 758 -24.17 -28.66 -17.15
C LYS A 758 -25.12 -29.61 -17.90
N PHE A 759 -26.43 -29.40 -17.74
CA PHE A 759 -27.45 -30.28 -18.29
C PHE A 759 -27.69 -29.94 -19.76
N ASP A 760 -27.27 -30.82 -20.67
CA ASP A 760 -27.29 -30.55 -22.12
C ASP A 760 -28.72 -30.53 -22.70
N ARG A 761 -29.13 -29.33 -23.10
CA ARG A 761 -30.35 -28.94 -23.81
C ARG A 761 -30.01 -27.88 -24.85
N VAL A 762 -28.80 -27.94 -25.40
CA VAL A 762 -28.29 -26.95 -26.36
C VAL A 762 -29.20 -26.85 -27.58
N GLU A 763 -29.63 -27.97 -28.15
CA GLU A 763 -30.55 -27.95 -29.30
C GLU A 763 -31.85 -27.18 -29.01
N TYR A 764 -32.40 -27.36 -27.81
CA TYR A 764 -33.63 -26.69 -27.38
C TYR A 764 -33.40 -25.18 -27.26
N PHE A 765 -32.34 -24.78 -26.56
CA PHE A 765 -32.08 -23.36 -26.28
C PHE A 765 -31.57 -22.58 -27.49
N VAL A 766 -30.86 -23.21 -28.42
CA VAL A 766 -30.54 -22.60 -29.73
C VAL A 766 -31.81 -22.30 -30.51
N LYS A 767 -32.81 -23.20 -30.51
CA LYS A 767 -34.12 -22.92 -31.15
C LYS A 767 -34.94 -21.87 -30.41
N LYS A 768 -34.69 -21.70 -29.10
CA LYS A 768 -35.49 -20.85 -28.22
C LYS A 768 -34.99 -19.41 -28.15
N ILE A 769 -33.68 -19.17 -28.22
CA ILE A 769 -33.08 -17.84 -28.06
C ILE A 769 -33.65 -16.80 -29.04
N ASP A 770 -33.96 -17.21 -30.27
CA ASP A 770 -34.54 -16.35 -31.31
C ASP A 770 -36.03 -16.04 -31.09
N SER A 771 -36.77 -16.94 -30.46
CA SER A 771 -38.22 -16.80 -30.24
C SER A 771 -38.60 -16.22 -28.88
N GLU A 772 -37.61 -15.93 -28.02
CA GLU A 772 -37.84 -15.42 -26.68
C GLU A 772 -37.94 -13.88 -26.67
N ASN A 773 -39.08 -13.36 -26.22
CA ASN A 773 -39.35 -11.92 -26.21
C ASN A 773 -38.62 -11.19 -25.08
N GLU A 774 -38.36 -11.87 -23.97
CA GLU A 774 -37.77 -11.27 -22.77
C GLU A 774 -36.25 -11.21 -22.85
N ARG A 775 -35.69 -10.00 -22.90
CA ARG A 775 -34.23 -9.77 -23.01
C ARG A 775 -33.45 -10.47 -21.91
N ILE A 776 -33.93 -10.42 -20.66
CA ILE A 776 -33.27 -11.05 -19.50
C ILE A 776 -33.20 -12.57 -19.69
N VAL A 777 -34.23 -13.17 -20.30
CA VAL A 777 -34.26 -14.61 -20.58
C VAL A 777 -33.29 -14.96 -21.71
N ARG A 778 -33.25 -14.17 -22.80
CA ARG A 778 -32.27 -14.37 -23.87
C ARG A 778 -30.82 -14.26 -23.34
N GLN A 779 -30.57 -13.36 -22.40
CA GLN A 779 -29.27 -13.24 -21.74
C GLN A 779 -28.90 -14.49 -20.93
N ALA A 780 -29.85 -15.04 -20.16
CA ALA A 780 -29.65 -16.30 -19.44
C ALA A 780 -29.36 -17.44 -20.42
N ILE A 781 -30.15 -17.55 -21.52
CA ILE A 781 -29.95 -18.58 -22.55
C ILE A 781 -28.55 -18.47 -23.17
N SER A 782 -28.11 -17.24 -23.45
CA SER A 782 -26.77 -17.00 -23.97
C SER A 782 -25.66 -17.48 -23.02
N ASN A 783 -25.79 -17.18 -21.72
CA ASN A 783 -24.85 -17.66 -20.70
C ASN A 783 -24.82 -19.18 -20.66
N TYR A 784 -26.00 -19.82 -20.66
CA TYR A 784 -26.13 -21.27 -20.71
C TYR A 784 -25.43 -21.87 -21.95
N LEU A 785 -25.75 -21.37 -23.14
CA LEU A 785 -25.23 -21.92 -24.40
C LEU A 785 -23.69 -21.79 -24.49
N SER A 786 -23.10 -20.76 -23.89
CA SER A 786 -21.65 -20.56 -23.91
C SER A 786 -20.84 -21.59 -23.10
N GLU A 787 -21.50 -22.43 -22.29
CA GLU A 787 -20.85 -23.49 -21.50
C GLU A 787 -20.72 -24.83 -22.26
N PHE A 788 -21.32 -24.97 -23.44
CA PHE A 788 -21.39 -26.24 -24.17
C PHE A 788 -20.71 -26.14 -25.54
N SER A 789 -19.73 -26.99 -25.80
CA SER A 789 -19.05 -27.03 -27.10
C SER A 789 -19.98 -27.41 -28.25
N SER A 790 -21.05 -28.17 -27.97
CA SER A 790 -22.07 -28.55 -28.96
C SER A 790 -22.86 -27.36 -29.49
N THR A 791 -22.87 -26.22 -28.79
CA THR A 791 -23.58 -24.99 -29.17
C THR A 791 -23.24 -24.54 -30.57
N LEU A 792 -21.96 -24.53 -30.95
CA LEU A 792 -21.56 -24.07 -32.28
C LEU A 792 -22.13 -24.95 -33.39
N ARG A 793 -22.15 -26.28 -33.18
CA ARG A 793 -22.74 -27.24 -34.12
C ARG A 793 -24.25 -27.04 -34.27
N TYR A 794 -24.96 -26.79 -33.17
CA TYR A 794 -26.41 -26.59 -33.22
C TYR A 794 -26.78 -25.24 -33.84
N ILE A 795 -26.04 -24.17 -33.53
CA ILE A 795 -26.23 -22.86 -34.14
C ILE A 795 -26.02 -22.93 -35.67
N GLN A 796 -24.99 -23.64 -36.13
CA GLN A 796 -24.75 -23.89 -37.57
C GLN A 796 -25.95 -24.51 -38.30
N ASN A 797 -26.68 -25.40 -37.63
CA ASN A 797 -27.81 -26.11 -38.21
C ASN A 797 -29.10 -25.26 -38.27
N VAL A 798 -29.19 -24.17 -37.50
CA VAL A 798 -30.39 -23.32 -37.41
C VAL A 798 -30.38 -22.18 -38.44
N GLY A 799 -29.23 -21.86 -39.03
CA GLY A 799 -29.10 -20.95 -40.16
C GLY A 799 -28.41 -19.63 -39.81
N GLU A 800 -28.97 -18.50 -40.29
CA GLU A 800 -28.42 -17.17 -40.06
C GLU A 800 -28.73 -16.65 -38.65
N LEU A 801 -27.75 -15.97 -38.04
CA LEU A 801 -27.90 -15.31 -36.74
C LEU A 801 -28.71 -14.02 -36.92
N LYS A 802 -29.73 -13.82 -36.09
CA LYS A 802 -30.73 -12.76 -36.20
C LYS A 802 -30.63 -11.74 -35.07
N ASN A 803 -30.14 -12.12 -33.89
CA ASN A 803 -30.13 -11.24 -32.72
C ASN A 803 -28.76 -11.15 -32.04
N TYR A 804 -28.61 -10.12 -31.19
CA TYR A 804 -27.37 -9.85 -30.45
C TYR A 804 -26.98 -11.02 -29.54
N GLU A 805 -27.97 -11.67 -28.92
CA GLU A 805 -27.77 -12.76 -27.98
C GLU A 805 -27.18 -14.01 -28.65
N GLU A 806 -27.43 -14.25 -29.94
CA GLU A 806 -26.76 -15.31 -30.72
C GLU A 806 -25.29 -14.99 -30.99
N TYR A 807 -24.97 -13.74 -31.36
CA TYR A 807 -23.58 -13.31 -31.58
C TYR A 807 -22.75 -13.33 -30.28
N ILE A 808 -23.30 -12.84 -29.17
CA ILE A 808 -22.59 -12.84 -27.88
C ILE A 808 -22.44 -14.27 -27.34
N THR A 809 -23.37 -15.18 -27.65
CA THR A 809 -23.23 -16.61 -27.32
C THR A 809 -22.00 -17.21 -28.02
N ILE A 810 -21.85 -16.97 -29.31
CA ILE A 810 -20.70 -17.47 -30.08
C ILE A 810 -19.40 -16.84 -29.56
N TYR A 811 -19.40 -15.52 -29.34
CA TYR A 811 -18.25 -14.82 -28.80
C TYR A 811 -17.82 -15.39 -27.43
N LYS A 812 -18.76 -15.54 -26.48
CA LYS A 812 -18.49 -16.15 -25.16
C LYS A 812 -17.96 -17.56 -25.31
N LEU A 813 -18.59 -18.38 -26.16
CA LEU A 813 -18.17 -19.76 -26.41
C LEU A 813 -16.72 -19.85 -26.91
N ILE A 814 -16.37 -19.11 -27.97
CA ILE A 814 -15.04 -19.21 -28.59
C ILE A 814 -13.95 -18.41 -27.85
N SER A 815 -14.34 -17.43 -27.02
CA SER A 815 -13.43 -16.72 -26.11
C SER A 815 -13.00 -17.58 -24.93
N ASN A 816 -13.82 -18.57 -24.54
CA ASN A 816 -13.49 -19.51 -23.48
C ASN A 816 -12.29 -20.37 -23.88
N LYS A 817 -11.22 -20.34 -23.07
CA LYS A 817 -9.98 -21.12 -23.27
C LYS A 817 -10.27 -22.60 -23.52
N LYS A 818 -11.27 -23.18 -22.84
CA LYS A 818 -11.68 -24.59 -22.98
C LYS A 818 -12.14 -24.94 -24.40
N PHE A 819 -12.73 -24.00 -25.13
CA PHE A 819 -13.37 -24.22 -26.43
C PHE A 819 -12.64 -23.56 -27.60
N LYS A 820 -11.43 -23.03 -27.39
CA LYS A 820 -10.61 -22.43 -28.47
C LYS A 820 -10.42 -23.34 -29.69
N TYR A 821 -10.37 -24.65 -29.49
CA TYR A 821 -10.25 -25.63 -30.58
C TYR A 821 -11.43 -25.57 -31.57
N LEU A 822 -12.60 -25.06 -31.14
CA LEU A 822 -13.77 -24.86 -32.00
C LEU A 822 -13.50 -23.83 -33.10
N ILE A 823 -12.60 -22.86 -32.88
CA ILE A 823 -12.22 -21.87 -33.90
C ILE A 823 -11.59 -22.59 -35.10
N LYS A 824 -10.64 -23.49 -34.84
CA LYS A 824 -9.98 -24.27 -35.90
C LYS A 824 -10.94 -25.24 -36.59
N MET A 825 -11.83 -25.90 -35.83
CA MET A 825 -12.77 -26.87 -36.39
C MET A 825 -13.90 -26.24 -37.23
N ASN A 826 -14.22 -24.96 -37.01
CA ASN A 826 -15.39 -24.30 -37.60
C ASN A 826 -15.04 -22.98 -38.28
N LYS A 827 -13.79 -22.85 -38.75
CA LYS A 827 -13.22 -21.61 -39.30
C LYS A 827 -14.09 -20.99 -40.39
N GLU A 828 -14.48 -21.77 -41.39
CA GLU A 828 -15.30 -21.30 -42.51
C GLU A 828 -16.64 -20.70 -42.04
N TYR A 829 -17.27 -21.33 -41.05
CA TYR A 829 -18.52 -20.82 -40.49
C TYR A 829 -18.31 -19.53 -39.70
N LEU A 830 -17.27 -19.47 -38.87
CA LEU A 830 -16.96 -18.30 -38.05
C LEU A 830 -16.57 -17.08 -38.91
N GLU A 831 -15.79 -17.30 -39.97
CA GLU A 831 -15.47 -16.25 -40.96
C GLU A 831 -16.70 -15.77 -41.72
N LYS A 832 -17.65 -16.67 -42.01
CA LYS A 832 -18.92 -16.28 -42.65
C LYS A 832 -19.70 -15.33 -41.74
N ILE A 833 -19.88 -15.66 -40.46
CA ILE A 833 -20.71 -14.87 -39.55
C ILE A 833 -20.02 -13.59 -39.05
N SER A 834 -18.68 -13.51 -39.11
CA SER A 834 -17.93 -12.32 -38.68
C SER A 834 -17.84 -11.22 -39.75
N LYS A 835 -18.34 -11.48 -40.97
CA LYS A 835 -18.42 -10.48 -42.04
C LYS A 835 -19.44 -9.40 -41.70
N ILE A 836 -18.97 -8.15 -41.72
CA ILE A 836 -19.80 -6.97 -41.46
C ILE A 836 -20.63 -6.66 -42.70
N GLU A 837 -21.94 -6.60 -42.54
CA GLU A 837 -22.90 -6.22 -43.56
C GLU A 837 -23.38 -4.78 -43.35
N LYS A 838 -23.88 -4.15 -44.43
CA LYS A 838 -24.28 -2.75 -44.42
C LYS A 838 -25.38 -2.45 -43.38
N ASP A 839 -26.29 -3.41 -43.20
CA ASP A 839 -27.49 -3.29 -42.38
C ASP A 839 -27.30 -3.78 -40.92
N ASP A 840 -26.09 -4.22 -40.54
CA ASP A 840 -25.83 -4.64 -39.16
C ASP A 840 -25.97 -3.45 -38.19
N ASN A 841 -26.67 -3.67 -37.07
CA ASN A 841 -26.73 -2.70 -35.97
C ASN A 841 -25.36 -2.57 -35.26
N THR A 842 -25.13 -1.45 -34.55
CA THR A 842 -23.83 -1.12 -33.95
C THR A 842 -23.33 -2.21 -32.99
N SER A 843 -24.22 -2.83 -32.21
CA SER A 843 -23.88 -3.87 -31.25
C SER A 843 -23.44 -5.18 -31.93
N ILE A 844 -24.12 -5.57 -33.02
CA ILE A 844 -23.75 -6.74 -33.84
C ILE A 844 -22.45 -6.46 -34.60
N LYS A 845 -22.25 -5.26 -35.15
CA LYS A 845 -20.96 -4.86 -35.76
C LYS A 845 -19.79 -5.01 -34.79
N GLY A 846 -19.98 -4.60 -33.54
CA GLY A 846 -18.99 -4.78 -32.47
C GLY A 846 -18.65 -6.25 -32.26
N LEU A 847 -19.67 -7.11 -32.10
CA LEU A 847 -19.45 -8.54 -31.88
C LEU A 847 -18.83 -9.25 -33.09
N LYS A 848 -19.26 -8.93 -34.31
CA LYS A 848 -18.65 -9.46 -35.54
C LYS A 848 -17.17 -9.15 -35.64
N ARG A 849 -16.76 -7.91 -35.29
CA ARG A 849 -15.33 -7.54 -35.17
C ARG A 849 -14.62 -8.35 -34.10
N SER A 850 -15.22 -8.48 -32.92
CA SER A 850 -14.62 -9.27 -31.82
C SER A 850 -14.43 -10.74 -32.20
N ILE A 851 -15.39 -11.33 -32.93
CA ILE A 851 -15.28 -12.70 -33.45
C ILE A 851 -14.16 -12.77 -34.50
N ALA A 852 -14.09 -11.83 -35.46
CA ALA A 852 -13.02 -11.79 -36.45
C ALA A 852 -11.62 -11.75 -35.81
N VAL A 853 -11.45 -10.91 -34.78
CA VAL A 853 -10.18 -10.82 -34.02
C VAL A 853 -9.82 -12.14 -33.34
N LEU A 854 -10.80 -12.89 -32.81
CA LEU A 854 -10.54 -14.19 -32.19
C LEU A 854 -10.14 -15.26 -33.22
N ILE A 855 -10.63 -15.17 -34.46
CA ILE A 855 -10.22 -16.05 -35.56
C ILE A 855 -8.77 -15.74 -35.94
N GLU A 856 -8.45 -14.47 -36.21
CA GLU A 856 -7.10 -14.02 -36.60
C GLU A 856 -6.03 -14.37 -35.56
N LYS A 857 -6.36 -14.24 -34.26
CA LYS A 857 -5.44 -14.56 -33.16
C LYS A 857 -5.10 -16.06 -33.04
N ASN A 858 -5.91 -16.95 -33.60
CA ASN A 858 -5.73 -18.41 -33.53
C ASN A 858 -5.27 -19.03 -34.86
N ASP A 859 -5.04 -18.20 -35.89
CA ASP A 859 -4.41 -18.58 -37.17
C ASP A 859 -2.87 -18.46 -37.15
N ASN A 860 -2.33 -17.87 -36.08
CA ASN A 860 -0.91 -17.89 -35.68
C ASN A 860 -0.73 -18.82 -34.47
#